data_AF-A0A821B712-F1
#
_entry.id   AF-A0A821B712-F1
#
_cell.length_a   1.000
_cell.length_b   1.000
_cell.length_c   1.000
_cell.angle_alpha   90.00
_cell.angle_beta   90.00
_cell.angle_gamma   90.00
#
_symmetry.space_group_name_H-M   'P 1'
#
loop_
_entity.id
_entity.type
_entity.pdbx_description
1 polymer ?
#
loop_
_entity_poly.entity_id
_entity_poly.type
_entity_poly.pdbx_seq_one_letter_code
_entity_poly.pdbx_strand_id
1 'polypeptide(L)'
;MEYSEDTEHIQCNYNNIQELLRVELKKSPERYSKPIYILPDIDDNVECQLEQELLNESKCNTENRIILIPYRLENSHWIGILIELQAAKQIIRAEYIDPVNRSSFVPDRLQKQLAKVYPSAVLQTKDLLKHNDRTHSAKLTIKNLLAAVENDQRPEMRQPYVNIPDGNETSTYSAESKSLHWQQSENTISKDGNDYRLAGLEQQLKNGLEKLNIPDVSLIPQKIQKIEVRIKKYDDERRIDDIEKEEKHLRELQELQKISELIYSESISRIPNKDNESNVNRTDKQGLASSSNIIALEKNKRLLHLNELREDFAAMPPCAEKSILELLEHFEQKLLENDPYSQEQNSVIEMLSKLNDQIKKQDLLSKEIQASLQNLNIAVNSGNMSSSVDILHDLKKKIRPLNVQDIQRLVSKAKKAAELIRDKDIILLVGETGSGKSTTIQFLAGSEMKDVQVEIEPGKFLDHITPIGLVKNPGLNNVTSSPFHKSETRYITPVTIQLKDILDSHETDVITLCDAPGFSDTAGVEVDIANSVGVIEALKRTKSVKILALSSYQSLGDRGEGIQRLAHILINMMHKIDDRLDAIIYAFTKYPEKKNINAVLTDIKNQKVNKDRFLRSDTAFVTVLSDMIDKTEGNGYKIDPIHGDRKILIKKLKRTKGIQYPKEVFQFSMSRETRTSIGNHVEKDKSSIICAMKHKNNELMIYYLNDLKTLHDLTKQSFVREAYESSIRWISDNINEYCTRIKRKFNRVLTSQDRLGEDDIREYKAAVEYLQHIQILKEHLGSFLLSPETLMQNIISKLCERSCALNKEDLYNPLVGVYLNNLRMLRNSFKELEIYYRNSCKEFDKRFYLLVQSARELILTNNFKQIAEIILSISSKV
;
A
#
# COMPACT_ATOMS: atom_id res chain seq x y z
N MET A 1 14.66 42.68 -4.82
CA MET A 1 15.41 42.17 -3.66
C MET A 1 15.52 40.67 -3.85
N GLU A 2 16.72 40.20 -4.15
CA GLU A 2 17.08 38.78 -4.23
C GLU A 2 16.91 38.16 -2.83
N TYR A 3 16.14 37.08 -2.74
CA TYR A 3 16.13 36.22 -1.55
C TYR A 3 17.08 35.06 -1.83
N SER A 4 18.12 34.96 -1.01
CA SER A 4 19.04 33.83 -0.97
C SER A 4 18.30 32.55 -0.60
N GLU A 5 18.30 31.56 -1.48
CA GLU A 5 17.91 30.19 -1.18
C GLU A 5 19.02 29.48 -0.41
N ASP A 6 19.20 29.85 0.86
CA ASP A 6 20.05 29.14 1.80
C ASP A 6 19.37 29.10 3.17
N THR A 7 18.40 28.19 3.33
CA THR A 7 18.01 27.66 4.64
C THR A 7 17.62 26.20 4.49
N GLU A 8 18.52 25.34 4.97
CA GLU A 8 18.34 24.03 5.59
C GLU A 8 17.22 23.11 5.07
N HIS A 9 17.65 21.95 4.58
CA HIS A 9 16.87 20.75 4.32
C HIS A 9 16.00 20.34 5.54
N ILE A 10 14.80 20.89 5.65
CA ILE A 10 13.73 20.28 6.43
C ILE A 10 12.93 19.40 5.49
N GLN A 11 13.18 18.10 5.61
CA GLN A 11 12.40 17.02 5.02
C GLN A 11 11.01 16.97 5.70
N CYS A 12 10.12 17.92 5.38
CA CYS A 12 8.81 18.03 6.02
C CYS A 12 7.77 17.09 5.38
N ASN A 13 7.25 16.17 6.20
CA ASN A 13 6.09 15.33 5.92
C ASN A 13 4.81 16.21 5.94
N TYR A 14 4.13 16.39 4.80
CA TYR A 14 2.92 17.25 4.67
C TYR A 14 1.64 16.65 5.29
N ASN A 15 1.77 15.71 6.24
CA ASN A 15 0.63 15.03 6.87
C ASN A 15 -0.15 15.89 7.87
N ASN A 16 0.23 17.15 8.10
CA ASN A 16 -0.47 18.09 8.98
C ASN A 16 -0.34 19.53 8.43
N ILE A 17 -1.22 19.89 7.49
CA ILE A 17 -1.18 21.20 6.82
C ILE A 17 -1.54 22.31 7.79
N GLN A 18 -2.48 22.06 8.70
CA GLN A 18 -2.87 22.99 9.76
C GLN A 18 -1.66 23.48 10.55
N GLU A 19 -0.79 22.59 11.02
CA GLU A 19 0.35 23.00 11.86
C GLU A 19 1.39 23.80 11.07
N LEU A 20 1.64 23.43 9.81
CA LEU A 20 2.50 24.20 8.92
C LEU A 20 1.93 25.61 8.66
N LEU A 21 0.61 25.72 8.45
CA LEU A 21 -0.05 27.01 8.27
C LEU A 21 0.02 27.88 9.53
N ARG A 22 -0.11 27.27 10.73
CA ARG A 22 0.10 27.97 12.02
C ARG A 22 1.52 28.50 12.15
N VAL A 23 2.52 27.70 11.81
CA VAL A 23 3.94 28.10 11.87
C VAL A 23 4.20 29.27 10.92
N GLU A 24 3.69 29.23 9.69
CA GLU A 24 3.88 30.32 8.73
C GLU A 24 3.16 31.62 9.15
N LEU A 25 1.93 31.54 9.69
CA LEU A 25 1.24 32.73 10.21
C LEU A 25 1.97 33.36 11.40
N LYS A 26 2.58 32.55 12.28
CA LYS A 26 3.37 33.04 13.43
C LYS A 26 4.65 33.79 13.02
N LYS A 27 5.17 33.59 11.80
CA LYS A 27 6.34 34.34 11.31
C LYS A 27 6.02 35.79 10.98
N SER A 28 4.74 36.19 10.88
CA SER A 28 4.35 37.55 10.51
C SER A 28 3.04 38.00 11.18
N PRO A 29 2.97 38.05 12.53
CA PRO A 29 1.74 38.34 13.26
C PRO A 29 1.23 39.78 13.07
N GLU A 30 2.11 40.73 12.76
CA GLU A 30 1.76 42.15 12.58
C GLU A 30 1.11 42.47 11.22
N ARG A 31 1.00 41.50 10.31
CA ARG A 31 0.49 41.73 8.94
C ARG A 31 -1.02 41.66 8.79
N TYR A 32 -1.76 41.23 9.82
CA TYR A 32 -3.18 40.88 9.69
C TYR A 32 -4.07 41.77 10.56
N SER A 33 -5.09 42.37 9.95
CA SER A 33 -6.02 43.31 10.59
C SER A 33 -7.13 42.64 11.40
N LYS A 34 -7.32 41.31 11.23
CA LYS A 34 -8.35 40.50 11.87
C LYS A 34 -7.74 39.23 12.47
N PRO A 35 -8.29 38.68 13.56
CA PRO A 35 -7.87 37.40 14.09
C PRO A 35 -8.11 36.28 13.07
N ILE A 36 -7.11 35.42 12.90
CA ILE A 36 -7.13 34.30 11.95
C ILE A 36 -7.25 32.99 12.73
N TYR A 37 -8.27 32.22 12.39
CA TYR A 37 -8.54 30.90 12.93
C TYR A 37 -8.26 29.85 11.86
N ILE A 38 -7.52 28.81 12.21
CA ILE A 38 -7.25 27.70 11.30
C ILE A 38 -8.02 26.48 11.80
N LEU A 39 -8.98 26.00 11.01
CA LEU A 39 -9.67 24.75 11.32
C LEU A 39 -8.73 23.54 11.21
N PRO A 40 -9.06 22.42 11.86
CA PRO A 40 -8.39 21.15 11.62
C PRO A 40 -8.37 20.81 10.12
N ASP A 41 -7.40 20.01 9.70
CA ASP A 41 -7.39 19.45 8.34
C ASP A 41 -8.70 18.67 8.12
N ILE A 42 -9.49 19.09 7.14
CA ILE A 42 -10.81 18.52 6.87
C ILE A 42 -10.70 17.54 5.70
N ASP A 43 -11.26 16.35 5.85
CA ASP A 43 -11.25 15.31 4.83
C ASP A 43 -12.67 15.04 4.31
N ASP A 44 -12.86 15.17 3.00
CA ASP A 44 -14.16 14.91 2.35
C ASP A 44 -14.64 13.46 2.52
N ASN A 45 -13.72 12.53 2.83
CA ASN A 45 -14.06 11.15 3.16
C ASN A 45 -14.83 11.01 4.50
N VAL A 46 -14.77 12.01 5.39
CA VAL A 46 -15.50 12.03 6.66
C VAL A 46 -16.80 12.79 6.48
N GLU A 47 -17.93 12.09 6.57
CA GLU A 47 -19.24 12.70 6.39
C GLU A 47 -19.51 13.83 7.42
N CYS A 48 -19.96 14.98 6.92
CA CYS A 48 -20.34 16.16 7.70
C CYS A 48 -19.20 16.79 8.56
N GLN A 49 -17.94 16.46 8.34
CA GLN A 49 -16.83 17.00 9.14
C GLN A 49 -16.72 18.52 9.03
N LEU A 50 -16.85 19.08 7.82
CA LEU A 50 -16.82 20.54 7.61
C LEU A 50 -17.94 21.25 8.36
N GLU A 51 -19.15 20.69 8.30
CA GLU A 51 -20.32 21.22 9.01
C GLU A 51 -20.09 21.24 10.52
N GLN A 52 -19.59 20.14 11.10
CA GLN A 52 -19.34 20.03 12.54
C GLN A 52 -18.26 21.00 13.03
N GLU A 53 -17.14 21.11 12.30
CA GLU A 53 -16.05 22.02 12.66
C GLU A 53 -16.47 23.49 12.57
N LEU A 54 -17.21 23.87 11.51
CA LEU A 54 -17.77 25.21 11.39
C LEU A 54 -18.81 25.52 12.48
N LEU A 55 -19.63 24.54 12.86
CA LEU A 55 -20.58 24.71 13.98
C LEU A 55 -19.86 24.94 15.30
N ASN A 56 -18.81 24.16 15.59
CA ASN A 56 -18.00 24.30 16.80
C ASN A 56 -17.28 25.66 16.84
N GLU A 57 -16.64 26.05 15.74
CA GLU A 57 -15.99 27.34 15.57
C GLU A 57 -17.00 28.48 15.81
N SER A 58 -18.19 28.40 15.21
CA SER A 58 -19.22 29.44 15.32
C SER A 58 -19.84 29.57 16.71
N LYS A 59 -19.71 28.54 17.58
CA LYS A 59 -20.17 28.57 18.97
C LYS A 59 -19.14 29.25 19.88
N CYS A 60 -17.85 29.07 19.57
CA CYS A 60 -16.75 29.55 20.40
C CYS A 60 -16.35 31.01 20.08
N ASN A 61 -16.61 31.49 18.85
CA ASN A 61 -16.16 32.82 18.40
C ASN A 61 -17.32 33.66 17.85
N THR A 62 -17.43 34.91 18.31
CA THR A 62 -18.48 35.87 17.90
C THR A 62 -17.92 37.17 17.27
N GLU A 63 -16.60 37.32 17.25
CA GLU A 63 -15.90 38.49 16.72
C GLU A 63 -15.66 38.43 15.21
N ASN A 64 -15.25 39.58 14.63
CA ASN A 64 -14.79 39.69 13.25
C ASN A 64 -13.52 38.84 13.08
N ARG A 65 -13.50 37.93 12.09
CA ARG A 65 -12.40 36.98 11.95
C ARG A 65 -12.30 36.41 10.55
N ILE A 66 -11.14 35.84 10.26
CA ILE A 66 -10.90 35.03 9.06
C ILE A 66 -10.72 33.59 9.50
N ILE A 67 -11.37 32.66 8.80
CA ILE A 67 -11.24 31.22 8.99
C ILE A 67 -10.51 30.66 7.77
N LEU A 68 -9.40 29.97 8.00
CA LEU A 68 -8.66 29.23 6.99
C LEU A 68 -8.89 27.74 7.19
N ILE A 69 -9.20 27.07 6.09
CA ILE A 69 -9.59 25.67 6.10
C ILE A 69 -8.75 24.93 5.06
N PRO A 70 -7.72 24.20 5.49
CA PRO A 70 -7.11 23.17 4.66
C PRO A 70 -8.10 22.04 4.45
N TYR A 71 -8.45 21.77 3.19
CA TYR A 71 -9.47 20.77 2.85
C TYR A 71 -8.91 19.74 1.87
N ARG A 72 -9.10 18.46 2.17
CA ARG A 72 -8.67 17.33 1.34
C ARG A 72 -9.89 16.73 0.64
N LEU A 73 -9.89 16.78 -0.69
CA LEU A 73 -10.89 16.09 -1.52
C LEU A 73 -10.63 14.57 -1.52
N GLU A 74 -11.65 13.78 -1.86
CA GLU A 74 -11.63 12.29 -1.86
C GLU A 74 -10.44 11.68 -2.63
N ASN A 75 -9.89 12.37 -3.62
CA ASN A 75 -8.74 11.94 -4.43
C ASN A 75 -7.37 12.36 -3.87
N SER A 76 -7.27 12.63 -2.57
CA SER A 76 -6.05 13.12 -1.88
C SER A 76 -5.52 14.48 -2.39
N HIS A 77 -6.36 15.25 -3.07
CA HIS A 77 -6.04 16.60 -3.55
C HIS A 77 -6.38 17.64 -2.49
N TRP A 78 -5.43 18.51 -2.16
CA TRP A 78 -5.64 19.58 -1.19
C TRP A 78 -6.10 20.86 -1.85
N ILE A 79 -7.11 21.49 -1.27
CA ILE A 79 -7.62 22.81 -1.64
C ILE A 79 -7.70 23.69 -0.39
N GLY A 80 -7.77 25.01 -0.60
CA GLY A 80 -7.95 25.98 0.47
C GLY A 80 -9.37 26.55 0.46
N ILE A 81 -9.99 26.67 1.63
CA ILE A 81 -11.19 27.50 1.81
C ILE A 81 -10.86 28.64 2.78
N LEU A 82 -11.23 29.86 2.40
CA LEU A 82 -11.16 31.03 3.26
C LEU A 82 -12.58 31.54 3.50
N ILE A 83 -12.96 31.76 4.76
CA ILE A 83 -14.23 32.38 5.11
C ILE A 83 -13.93 33.61 5.95
N GLU A 84 -14.47 34.75 5.55
CA GLU A 84 -14.33 35.99 6.28
C GLU A 84 -15.68 36.40 6.88
N LEU A 85 -15.68 36.66 8.19
CA LEU A 85 -16.88 36.94 8.98
C LEU A 85 -16.80 38.30 9.66
N GLN A 86 -17.93 39.00 9.67
CA GLN A 86 -18.20 40.16 10.54
C GLN A 86 -19.02 39.72 11.77
N ALA A 87 -19.11 40.59 12.77
CA ALA A 87 -19.95 40.44 13.95
C ALA A 87 -21.37 39.97 13.57
N ALA A 88 -21.96 39.13 14.41
CA ALA A 88 -23.24 38.45 14.16
C ALA A 88 -23.22 37.39 13.03
N LYS A 89 -22.07 36.77 12.76
CA LYS A 89 -21.92 35.63 11.81
C LYS A 89 -22.23 35.99 10.34
N GLN A 90 -22.15 37.26 9.98
CA GLN A 90 -22.35 37.70 8.61
C GLN A 90 -21.10 37.39 7.78
N ILE A 91 -21.26 36.61 6.71
CA ILE A 91 -20.17 36.31 5.78
C ILE A 91 -19.93 37.50 4.87
N ILE A 92 -18.68 37.99 4.88
CA ILE A 92 -18.18 39.00 3.94
C ILE A 92 -17.80 38.32 2.63
N ARG A 93 -17.07 37.20 2.71
CA ARG A 93 -16.72 36.36 1.56
C ARG A 93 -16.42 34.93 1.98
N ALA A 94 -16.61 34.02 1.05
CA ALA A 94 -16.18 32.63 1.15
C ALA A 94 -15.48 32.26 -0.16
N GLU A 95 -14.19 31.94 -0.11
CA GLU A 95 -13.35 31.69 -1.27
C GLU A 95 -12.95 30.22 -1.33
N TYR A 96 -13.08 29.60 -2.50
CA TYR A 96 -12.62 28.26 -2.81
C TYR A 96 -11.38 28.35 -3.70
N ILE A 97 -10.25 27.82 -3.24
CA ILE A 97 -8.95 27.98 -3.88
C ILE A 97 -8.40 26.61 -4.24
N ASP A 98 -8.49 26.27 -5.53
CA ASP A 98 -7.93 25.03 -6.08
C ASP A 98 -6.54 25.30 -6.68
N PRO A 99 -5.45 24.70 -6.15
CA PRO A 99 -4.11 24.86 -6.69
C PRO A 99 -3.84 24.03 -7.96
N VAL A 100 -4.82 23.31 -8.52
CA VAL A 100 -4.65 22.47 -9.72
C VAL A 100 -5.34 23.06 -10.94
N ASN A 101 -4.68 22.92 -12.10
CA ASN A 101 -5.12 23.49 -13.38
C ASN A 101 -6.23 22.63 -14.04
N ARG A 102 -7.44 22.67 -13.46
CA ARG A 102 -8.69 22.14 -14.04
C ARG A 102 -9.76 23.22 -13.97
N SER A 103 -10.88 23.07 -14.68
CA SER A 103 -12.06 23.93 -14.46
C SER A 103 -12.45 23.86 -13.00
N SER A 104 -12.21 24.94 -12.25
CA SER A 104 -12.36 25.00 -10.80
C SER A 104 -13.84 25.16 -10.44
N PHE A 105 -14.56 24.04 -10.46
CA PHE A 105 -15.94 23.94 -9.98
C PHE A 105 -15.94 23.64 -8.48
N VAL A 106 -16.74 24.39 -7.72
CA VAL A 106 -16.95 24.12 -6.29
C VAL A 106 -17.83 22.88 -6.15
N PRO A 107 -17.38 21.80 -5.49
CA PRO A 107 -18.22 20.63 -5.26
C PRO A 107 -19.54 20.98 -4.52
N ASP A 108 -20.68 20.53 -5.06
CA ASP A 108 -22.01 20.77 -4.47
C ASP A 108 -22.10 20.37 -3.00
N ARG A 109 -21.39 19.29 -2.63
CA ARG A 109 -21.35 18.78 -1.26
C ARG A 109 -20.72 19.77 -0.28
N LEU A 110 -19.65 20.46 -0.70
CA LEU A 110 -19.00 21.51 0.09
C LEU A 110 -19.94 22.69 0.29
N GLN A 111 -20.56 23.15 -0.80
CA GLN A 111 -21.52 24.24 -0.76
C GLN A 111 -22.73 23.92 0.14
N LYS A 112 -23.26 22.69 0.09
CA LYS A 112 -24.35 22.23 0.97
C LYS A 112 -23.96 22.21 2.45
N GLN A 113 -22.77 21.73 2.79
CA GLN A 113 -22.30 21.71 4.18
C GLN A 113 -22.11 23.12 4.74
N LEU A 114 -21.54 24.03 3.94
CA LEU A 114 -21.40 25.43 4.31
C LEU A 114 -22.77 26.11 4.53
N ALA A 115 -23.71 25.89 3.63
CA ALA A 115 -25.06 26.47 3.70
C ALA A 115 -25.87 26.01 4.93
N LYS A 116 -25.58 24.83 5.51
CA LYS A 116 -26.23 24.41 6.75
C LYS A 116 -25.81 25.23 7.97
N VAL A 117 -24.57 25.74 7.98
CA VAL A 117 -24.04 26.56 9.07
C VAL A 117 -24.28 28.04 8.80
N TYR A 118 -24.11 28.45 7.54
CA TYR A 118 -24.27 29.81 7.07
C TYR A 118 -25.15 29.82 5.81
N PRO A 119 -26.49 29.90 5.94
CA PRO A 119 -27.42 29.75 4.81
C PRO A 119 -27.24 30.71 3.64
N SER A 120 -26.67 31.89 3.88
CA SER A 120 -26.40 32.91 2.87
C SER A 120 -25.00 32.79 2.23
N ALA A 121 -24.20 31.79 2.61
CA ALA A 121 -22.85 31.62 2.10
C ALA A 121 -22.83 31.03 0.70
N VAL A 122 -22.03 31.58 -0.20
CA VAL A 122 -21.71 30.96 -1.50
C VAL A 122 -20.19 30.98 -1.67
N LEU A 123 -19.61 29.80 -1.89
CA LEU A 123 -18.18 29.67 -2.19
C LEU A 123 -17.91 30.20 -3.60
N GLN A 124 -17.04 31.20 -3.68
CA GLN A 124 -16.56 31.75 -4.94
C GLN A 124 -15.19 31.16 -5.26
N THR A 125 -15.05 30.59 -6.45
CA THR A 125 -13.74 30.12 -6.93
C THR A 125 -12.78 31.29 -7.05
N LYS A 126 -11.56 31.14 -6.51
CA LYS A 126 -10.49 32.12 -6.63
C LYS A 126 -9.22 31.47 -7.16
N ASP A 127 -8.72 32.07 -8.23
CA ASP A 127 -7.53 31.60 -8.92
C ASP A 127 -6.28 32.27 -8.34
N LEU A 128 -5.46 31.47 -7.67
CA LEU A 128 -4.13 31.86 -7.18
C LEU A 128 -3.06 30.97 -7.85
N LEU A 129 -2.01 30.59 -7.14
CA LEU A 129 -0.94 29.76 -7.72
C LEU A 129 -1.52 28.38 -8.10
N LYS A 130 -1.45 28.06 -9.40
CA LYS A 130 -1.90 26.79 -9.96
C LYS A 130 -0.75 25.94 -10.49
N HIS A 131 -0.94 24.62 -10.51
CA HIS A 131 0.02 23.65 -11.01
C HIS A 131 -0.69 22.46 -11.66
N ASN A 132 -0.03 21.78 -12.62
CA ASN A 132 -0.64 20.63 -13.32
C ASN A 132 -0.50 19.31 -12.53
N ASP A 133 0.39 19.27 -11.54
CA ASP A 133 0.64 18.10 -10.69
C ASP A 133 -0.04 18.25 -9.33
N ARG A 134 -1.00 17.35 -9.06
CA ARG A 134 -1.77 17.24 -7.81
C ARG A 134 -0.89 16.95 -6.59
N THR A 135 0.29 16.39 -6.77
CA THR A 135 1.17 16.06 -5.64
C THR A 135 1.82 17.28 -4.99
N HIS A 136 1.72 18.45 -5.61
CA HIS A 136 2.15 19.73 -5.06
C HIS A 136 1.01 20.52 -4.39
N SER A 137 -0.22 19.98 -4.40
CA SER A 137 -1.42 20.66 -3.91
C SER A 137 -1.29 21.11 -2.46
N ALA A 138 -0.77 20.27 -1.55
CA ALA A 138 -0.60 20.60 -0.14
C ALA A 138 0.26 21.87 0.09
N LYS A 139 1.46 21.92 -0.52
CA LYS A 139 2.38 23.06 -0.41
C LYS A 139 1.78 24.32 -1.02
N LEU A 140 1.09 24.17 -2.16
CA LEU A 140 0.45 25.29 -2.84
C LEU A 140 -0.78 25.81 -2.08
N THR A 141 -1.56 24.93 -1.45
CA THR A 141 -2.68 25.30 -0.59
C THR A 141 -2.24 26.18 0.57
N ILE A 142 -1.11 25.86 1.22
CA ILE A 142 -0.54 26.72 2.28
C ILE A 142 -0.21 28.11 1.72
N LYS A 143 0.55 28.17 0.62
CA LYS A 143 0.93 29.45 -0.01
C LYS A 143 -0.29 30.26 -0.46
N ASN A 144 -1.29 29.59 -1.02
CA ASN A 144 -2.49 30.21 -1.54
C ASN A 144 -3.40 30.72 -0.42
N LEU A 145 -3.56 29.99 0.68
CA LEU A 145 -4.33 30.46 1.84
C LEU A 145 -3.67 31.70 2.47
N LEU A 146 -2.34 31.72 2.59
CA LEU A 146 -1.61 32.91 3.06
C LEU A 146 -1.78 34.09 2.09
N ALA A 147 -1.61 33.86 0.79
CA ALA A 147 -1.80 34.89 -0.23
C ALA A 147 -3.25 35.40 -0.31
N ALA A 148 -4.25 34.55 0.00
CA ALA A 148 -5.65 34.93 0.02
C ALA A 148 -5.96 35.90 1.17
N VAL A 149 -5.30 35.72 2.32
CA VAL A 149 -5.34 36.65 3.45
C VAL A 149 -4.62 37.96 3.12
N GLU A 150 -3.43 37.90 2.50
CA GLU A 150 -2.62 39.09 2.17
C GLU A 150 -3.25 39.98 1.08
N ASN A 151 -4.02 39.41 0.16
CA ASN A 151 -4.72 40.17 -0.90
C ASN A 151 -5.83 41.11 -0.39
N ASP A 152 -6.02 41.24 0.92
CA ASP A 152 -6.91 42.22 1.59
C ASP A 152 -6.36 43.66 1.57
N GLN A 153 -5.12 43.88 1.09
CA GLN A 153 -4.45 45.20 1.14
C GLN A 153 -4.32 45.95 -0.20
N ARG A 154 -5.09 45.61 -1.25
CA ARG A 154 -5.10 46.41 -2.50
C ARG A 154 -6.52 46.86 -2.87
N PRO A 155 -6.79 48.19 -2.98
CA PRO A 155 -8.08 48.68 -3.44
C PRO A 155 -8.24 48.50 -4.97
N GLU A 156 -9.40 47.95 -5.33
CA GLU A 156 -10.18 48.02 -6.57
C GLU A 156 -9.48 48.20 -7.94
N MET A 157 -9.86 47.35 -8.92
CA MET A 157 -10.28 47.86 -10.23
C MET A 157 -11.11 46.85 -11.06
N ARG A 158 -12.29 47.34 -11.49
CA ARG A 158 -13.09 47.02 -12.70
C ARG A 158 -14.10 45.85 -12.65
N GLN A 159 -15.36 46.24 -12.43
CA GLN A 159 -16.51 45.69 -13.18
C GLN A 159 -16.36 45.95 -14.69
N PRO A 160 -16.99 45.15 -15.55
CA PRO A 160 -18.21 45.69 -16.17
C PRO A 160 -19.35 44.68 -16.42
N TYR A 161 -20.55 45.19 -16.12
CA TYR A 161 -21.80 45.12 -16.89
C TYR A 161 -22.54 43.81 -17.16
N VAL A 162 -23.72 43.78 -16.53
CA VAL A 162 -24.95 43.08 -16.89
C VAL A 162 -25.43 43.48 -18.29
N ASN A 163 -25.90 42.51 -19.07
CA ASN A 163 -26.93 42.71 -20.09
C ASN A 163 -27.99 41.61 -19.95
N ILE A 164 -29.21 42.03 -19.63
CA ILE A 164 -30.46 41.27 -19.82
C ILE A 164 -31.11 41.88 -21.08
N PRO A 165 -31.64 41.04 -21.98
CA PRO A 165 -33.07 41.10 -22.29
C PRO A 165 -33.67 39.68 -22.25
N ASP A 166 -34.71 39.44 -21.44
CA ASP A 166 -36.13 39.57 -21.77
C ASP A 166 -36.63 38.64 -22.88
N GLY A 167 -37.64 37.83 -22.55
CA GLY A 167 -38.58 37.27 -23.53
C GLY A 167 -38.96 35.81 -23.34
N ASN A 168 -40.02 35.59 -22.53
CA ASN A 168 -41.09 34.60 -22.67
C ASN A 168 -40.88 33.36 -23.58
N GLU A 169 -41.13 32.17 -23.02
CA GLU A 169 -42.30 31.38 -23.44
C GLU A 169 -42.58 30.21 -22.47
N THR A 170 -43.82 30.20 -22.00
CA THR A 170 -44.50 29.10 -21.32
C THR A 170 -44.71 27.92 -22.26
N SER A 171 -44.44 26.68 -21.82
CA SER A 171 -45.42 25.56 -21.80
C SER A 171 -44.76 24.18 -21.64
N THR A 172 -45.13 23.49 -20.56
CA THR A 172 -45.53 22.07 -20.46
C THR A 172 -45.02 21.06 -21.50
N TYR A 173 -44.35 19.98 -21.06
CA TYR A 173 -44.54 18.59 -21.52
C TYR A 173 -43.96 17.66 -20.43
N SER A 174 -44.80 17.12 -19.56
CA SER A 174 -45.35 15.74 -19.60
C SER A 174 -44.33 14.64 -19.33
N ALA A 175 -44.48 14.02 -18.17
CA ALA A 175 -43.98 12.68 -17.89
C ALA A 175 -44.64 11.68 -18.85
N GLU A 176 -43.84 10.97 -19.64
CA GLU A 176 -44.22 9.67 -20.16
C GLU A 176 -43.19 8.62 -19.71
N SER A 177 -43.52 8.02 -18.58
CA SER A 177 -43.07 6.68 -18.21
C SER A 177 -43.73 5.69 -19.17
N LYS A 178 -42.99 5.12 -20.11
CA LYS A 178 -43.41 3.89 -20.79
C LYS A 178 -42.60 2.73 -20.24
N SER A 179 -43.21 2.04 -19.29
CA SER A 179 -42.86 0.68 -18.92
C SER A 179 -43.11 -0.24 -20.13
N LEU A 180 -42.13 -1.08 -20.43
CA LEU A 180 -42.35 -2.27 -21.24
C LEU A 180 -42.10 -3.47 -20.31
N HIS A 181 -43.21 -4.00 -19.81
CA HIS A 181 -43.29 -5.33 -19.25
C HIS A 181 -42.88 -6.36 -20.31
N TRP A 182 -42.00 -7.28 -19.96
CA TRP A 182 -42.00 -8.62 -20.54
C TRP A 182 -42.01 -9.65 -19.42
N GLN A 183 -42.99 -10.55 -19.54
CA GLN A 183 -43.40 -11.56 -18.57
C GLN A 183 -42.28 -12.57 -18.31
N GLN A 184 -42.11 -12.93 -17.04
CA GLN A 184 -41.46 -14.18 -16.65
C GLN A 184 -42.38 -15.34 -17.05
N SER A 185 -41.90 -16.19 -17.95
CA SER A 185 -42.38 -17.57 -18.07
C SER A 185 -41.24 -18.48 -17.65
N GLU A 186 -41.43 -19.17 -16.52
CA GLU A 186 -40.67 -20.35 -16.15
C GLU A 186 -40.72 -21.35 -17.31
N ASN A 187 -39.57 -21.87 -17.73
CA ASN A 187 -39.51 -23.07 -18.55
C ASN A 187 -38.23 -23.85 -18.25
N THR A 188 -38.44 -25.09 -17.82
CA THR A 188 -37.51 -26.22 -17.77
C THR A 188 -36.59 -26.27 -19.00
N ILE A 189 -35.27 -26.30 -18.78
CA ILE A 189 -34.27 -26.34 -19.85
C ILE A 189 -34.16 -27.76 -20.42
N SER A 190 -34.65 -27.94 -21.64
CA SER A 190 -34.26 -29.02 -22.55
C SER A 190 -33.10 -28.56 -23.46
N LYS A 191 -32.31 -29.52 -23.97
CA LYS A 191 -31.11 -29.28 -24.81
C LYS A 191 -31.36 -28.46 -26.10
N ASP A 192 -32.61 -28.30 -26.54
CA ASP A 192 -32.93 -27.60 -27.79
C ASP A 192 -33.03 -26.06 -27.65
N GLY A 193 -33.09 -25.52 -26.42
CA GLY A 193 -33.24 -24.07 -26.20
C GLY A 193 -31.98 -23.22 -26.44
N ASN A 194 -30.80 -23.82 -26.37
CA ASN A 194 -29.53 -23.09 -26.54
C ASN A 194 -29.18 -22.82 -28.01
N ASP A 195 -29.71 -23.59 -28.96
CA ASP A 195 -29.47 -23.35 -30.40
C ASP A 195 -30.25 -22.15 -30.93
N TYR A 196 -31.46 -21.90 -30.43
CA TYR A 196 -32.25 -20.72 -30.80
C TYR A 196 -31.66 -19.42 -30.23
N ARG A 197 -31.03 -19.46 -29.04
CA ARG A 197 -30.35 -18.30 -28.44
C ARG A 197 -29.08 -17.92 -29.19
N LEU A 198 -28.23 -18.88 -29.52
CA LEU A 198 -26.98 -18.63 -30.23
C LEU A 198 -27.26 -18.06 -31.64
N ALA A 199 -28.21 -18.65 -32.37
CA ALA A 199 -28.64 -18.15 -33.67
C ALA A 199 -29.21 -16.72 -33.59
N GLY A 200 -29.94 -16.41 -32.51
CA GLY A 200 -30.44 -15.05 -32.24
C GLY A 200 -29.32 -14.03 -32.01
N LEU A 201 -28.28 -14.39 -31.26
CA LEU A 201 -27.12 -13.54 -31.00
C LEU A 201 -26.25 -13.35 -32.25
N GLU A 202 -26.02 -14.41 -33.02
CA GLU A 202 -25.30 -14.34 -34.30
C GLU A 202 -26.01 -13.42 -35.30
N GLN A 203 -27.35 -13.48 -35.36
CA GLN A 203 -28.14 -12.57 -36.19
C GLN A 203 -28.09 -11.12 -35.69
N GLN A 204 -28.10 -10.88 -34.39
CA GLN A 204 -27.93 -9.53 -33.81
C GLN A 204 -26.55 -8.94 -34.12
N LEU A 205 -25.49 -9.75 -34.00
CA LEU A 205 -24.13 -9.34 -34.34
C LEU A 205 -24.03 -8.99 -35.83
N LYS A 206 -24.57 -9.83 -36.71
CA LYS A 206 -24.58 -9.59 -38.16
C LYS A 206 -25.30 -8.30 -38.53
N ASN A 207 -26.51 -8.09 -37.99
CA ASN A 207 -27.29 -6.87 -38.25
C ASN A 207 -26.55 -5.61 -37.75
N GLY A 208 -25.86 -5.70 -36.61
CA GLY A 208 -25.09 -4.59 -36.07
C GLY A 208 -23.83 -4.25 -36.86
N LEU A 209 -23.10 -5.27 -37.34
CA LEU A 209 -21.95 -5.11 -38.22
C LEU A 209 -22.35 -4.46 -39.55
N GLU A 210 -23.47 -4.87 -40.15
CA GLU A 210 -24.03 -4.28 -41.36
C GLU A 210 -24.44 -2.81 -41.14
N LYS A 211 -25.14 -2.50 -40.04
CA LYS A 211 -25.55 -1.13 -39.69
C LYS A 211 -24.36 -0.18 -39.55
N LEU A 212 -23.24 -0.63 -38.98
CA LEU A 212 -22.04 0.18 -38.74
C LEU A 212 -20.99 0.07 -39.86
N ASN A 213 -21.31 -0.62 -40.96
CA ASN A 213 -20.43 -0.87 -42.09
C ASN A 213 -19.04 -1.39 -41.64
N ILE A 214 -19.07 -2.48 -40.87
CA ILE A 214 -17.89 -3.16 -40.34
C ILE A 214 -17.84 -4.54 -41.00
N PRO A 215 -16.82 -4.83 -41.82
CA PRO A 215 -16.79 -6.08 -42.59
C PRO A 215 -16.43 -7.31 -41.74
N ASP A 216 -15.76 -7.11 -40.59
CA ASP A 216 -15.29 -8.20 -39.73
C ASP A 216 -15.23 -7.77 -38.26
N VAL A 217 -15.60 -8.69 -37.35
CA VAL A 217 -15.61 -8.50 -35.89
C VAL A 217 -14.23 -8.14 -35.34
N SER A 218 -13.15 -8.67 -35.91
CA SER A 218 -11.77 -8.39 -35.50
C SER A 218 -11.36 -6.93 -35.66
N LEU A 219 -12.12 -6.14 -36.43
CA LEU A 219 -11.89 -4.71 -36.63
C LEU A 219 -12.61 -3.81 -35.62
N ILE A 220 -13.50 -4.37 -34.78
CA ILE A 220 -14.23 -3.62 -33.75
C ILE A 220 -13.27 -2.94 -32.75
N PRO A 221 -12.25 -3.64 -32.17
CA PRO A 221 -11.33 -3.01 -31.22
C PRO A 221 -10.54 -1.85 -31.82
N GLN A 222 -10.13 -1.97 -33.09
CA GLN A 222 -9.41 -0.91 -33.80
C GLN A 222 -10.31 0.30 -34.08
N LYS A 223 -11.60 0.10 -34.36
CA LYS A 223 -12.57 1.19 -34.55
C LYS A 223 -12.90 1.91 -33.24
N ILE A 224 -13.03 1.17 -32.14
CA ILE A 224 -13.20 1.71 -30.78
C ILE A 224 -12.03 2.64 -30.45
N GLN A 225 -10.80 2.17 -30.58
CA GLN A 225 -9.60 2.96 -30.29
C GLN A 225 -9.52 4.24 -31.16
N LYS A 226 -9.92 4.18 -32.43
CA LYS A 226 -9.96 5.35 -33.32
C LYS A 226 -11.01 6.39 -32.90
N ILE A 227 -12.16 5.96 -32.37
CA ILE A 227 -13.21 6.85 -31.89
C ILE A 227 -12.81 7.49 -30.57
N GLU A 228 -12.23 6.73 -29.64
CA GLU A 228 -11.71 7.27 -28.36
C GLU A 228 -10.65 8.36 -28.59
N VAL A 229 -9.77 8.19 -29.57
CA VAL A 229 -8.78 9.21 -29.96
C VAL A 229 -9.45 10.46 -30.53
N ARG A 230 -10.55 10.32 -31.29
CA ARG A 230 -11.30 11.48 -31.81
C ARG A 230 -12.08 12.20 -30.72
N ILE A 231 -12.71 11.47 -29.80
CA ILE A 231 -13.39 12.04 -28.64
C ILE A 231 -12.41 12.89 -27.84
N LYS A 232 -11.21 12.36 -27.56
CA LYS A 232 -10.16 13.11 -26.88
C LYS A 232 -9.73 14.36 -27.63
N LYS A 233 -9.60 14.28 -28.96
CA LYS A 233 -9.29 15.44 -29.80
C LYS A 233 -10.42 16.49 -29.77
N TYR A 234 -11.69 16.07 -29.81
CA TYR A 234 -12.83 16.99 -29.75
C TYR A 234 -13.00 17.60 -28.36
N ASP A 235 -12.61 16.89 -27.31
CA ASP A 235 -12.53 17.40 -25.94
C ASP A 235 -11.46 18.50 -25.82
N ASP A 236 -10.27 18.26 -26.38
CA ASP A 236 -9.20 19.28 -26.47
C ASP A 236 -9.64 20.52 -27.28
N GLU A 237 -10.49 20.33 -28.31
CA GLU A 237 -11.04 21.40 -29.17
C GLU A 237 -12.35 22.02 -28.64
N ARG A 238 -12.90 21.55 -27.50
CA ARG A 238 -14.19 21.99 -26.90
C ARG A 238 -15.41 21.84 -27.82
N ARG A 239 -15.48 20.79 -28.63
CA ARG A 239 -16.58 20.51 -29.57
C ARG A 239 -17.58 19.51 -29.01
N ILE A 240 -18.47 19.97 -28.13
CA ILE A 240 -19.37 19.13 -27.31
C ILE A 240 -20.34 18.29 -28.16
N ASP A 241 -20.98 18.87 -29.18
CA ASP A 241 -21.93 18.13 -30.03
C ASP A 241 -21.28 16.98 -30.83
N ASP A 242 -20.01 17.13 -31.19
CA ASP A 242 -19.24 16.11 -31.89
C ASP A 242 -18.79 14.98 -30.94
N ILE A 243 -18.53 15.31 -29.67
CA ILE A 243 -18.24 14.32 -28.62
C ILE A 243 -19.47 13.45 -28.38
N GLU A 244 -20.66 14.04 -28.18
CA GLU A 244 -21.89 13.28 -27.93
C GLU A 244 -22.24 12.33 -29.08
N LYS A 245 -21.97 12.78 -30.32
CA LYS A 245 -22.18 11.96 -31.53
C LYS A 245 -21.21 10.78 -31.61
N GLU A 246 -19.93 11.00 -31.32
CA GLU A 246 -18.92 9.93 -31.33
C GLU A 246 -19.07 8.98 -30.13
N GLU A 247 -19.51 9.45 -28.96
CA GLU A 247 -19.83 8.59 -27.81
C GLU A 247 -21.01 7.66 -28.09
N LYS A 248 -22.00 8.14 -28.87
CA LYS A 248 -23.10 7.27 -29.31
C LYS A 248 -22.59 6.12 -30.19
N HIS A 249 -21.68 6.40 -31.13
CA HIS A 249 -21.05 5.36 -31.95
C HIS A 249 -20.16 4.42 -31.11
N LEU A 250 -19.45 4.95 -30.12
CA LEU A 250 -18.63 4.16 -29.21
C LEU A 250 -19.48 3.15 -28.43
N ARG A 251 -20.63 3.57 -27.90
CA ARG A 251 -21.59 2.68 -27.21
C ARG A 251 -22.11 1.57 -28.12
N GLU A 252 -22.47 1.89 -29.37
CA GLU A 252 -22.94 0.89 -30.32
C GLU A 252 -21.85 -0.15 -30.68
N LEU A 253 -20.57 0.25 -30.77
CA LEU A 253 -19.45 -0.67 -31.00
C LEU A 253 -19.15 -1.55 -29.79
N GLN A 254 -19.20 -1.00 -28.58
CA GLN A 254 -18.96 -1.74 -27.35
C GLN A 254 -20.03 -2.82 -27.09
N GLU A 255 -21.29 -2.54 -27.45
CA GLU A 255 -22.35 -3.56 -27.38
C GLU A 255 -22.13 -4.70 -28.40
N LEU A 256 -21.67 -4.41 -29.62
CA LEU A 256 -21.31 -5.47 -30.57
C LEU A 256 -20.10 -6.28 -30.12
N GLN A 257 -19.13 -5.65 -29.47
CA GLN A 257 -18.00 -6.35 -28.88
C GLN A 257 -18.47 -7.34 -27.81
N LYS A 258 -19.35 -6.92 -26.90
CA LYS A 258 -19.94 -7.81 -25.88
C LYS A 258 -20.71 -8.99 -26.49
N ILE A 259 -21.52 -8.74 -27.52
CA ILE A 259 -22.26 -9.81 -28.22
C ILE A 259 -21.28 -10.81 -28.84
N SER A 260 -20.18 -10.34 -29.44
CA SER A 260 -19.16 -11.22 -30.03
C SER A 260 -18.43 -12.08 -28.99
N GLU A 261 -18.13 -11.51 -27.82
CA GLU A 261 -17.49 -12.21 -26.70
C GLU A 261 -18.43 -13.26 -26.09
N LEU A 262 -19.73 -12.96 -26.02
CA LEU A 262 -20.77 -13.90 -25.58
C LEU A 262 -20.88 -15.11 -26.52
N ILE A 263 -20.92 -14.88 -27.84
CA ILE A 263 -20.95 -15.98 -28.84
C ILE A 263 -19.67 -16.82 -28.76
N TYR A 264 -18.51 -16.19 -28.58
CA TYR A 264 -17.24 -16.90 -28.41
C TYR A 264 -17.24 -17.79 -27.15
N SER A 265 -17.76 -17.28 -26.04
CA SER A 265 -17.88 -18.05 -24.79
C SER A 265 -18.84 -19.24 -24.89
N GLU A 266 -20.00 -19.07 -25.56
CA GLU A 266 -20.98 -20.14 -25.73
C GLU A 266 -20.51 -21.19 -26.74
N SER A 267 -19.70 -20.82 -27.75
CA SER A 267 -19.16 -21.75 -28.75
C SER A 267 -18.01 -22.63 -28.23
N ILE A 268 -17.20 -22.14 -27.28
CA ILE A 268 -16.16 -22.94 -26.60
C ILE A 268 -16.77 -24.09 -25.77
N SER A 269 -17.98 -23.91 -25.23
CA SER A 269 -18.67 -24.94 -24.44
C SER A 269 -19.14 -26.17 -25.23
N ARG A 270 -19.00 -26.17 -26.57
CA ARG A 270 -19.56 -27.19 -27.48
C ARG A 270 -18.55 -28.16 -28.10
N ILE A 271 -17.26 -28.15 -27.71
CA ILE A 271 -16.28 -29.09 -28.26
C ILE A 271 -16.46 -30.49 -27.61
N PRO A 272 -16.80 -31.57 -28.35
CA PRO A 272 -16.94 -32.91 -27.76
C PRO A 272 -15.59 -33.62 -27.62
N ASN A 273 -15.41 -34.33 -26.50
CA ASN A 273 -14.36 -35.33 -26.29
C ASN A 273 -14.28 -36.30 -27.48
N LYS A 274 -13.10 -36.41 -28.10
CA LYS A 274 -12.77 -37.50 -29.03
C LYS A 274 -11.67 -38.35 -28.43
N ASP A 275 -12.08 -39.32 -27.63
CA ASP A 275 -11.39 -40.61 -27.56
C ASP A 275 -12.02 -41.52 -28.62
N ASN A 276 -11.23 -41.89 -29.63
CA ASN A 276 -11.34 -43.17 -30.34
C ASN A 276 -10.09 -43.36 -31.20
N GLU A 277 -9.32 -44.39 -30.87
CA GLU A 277 -8.19 -44.89 -31.64
C GLU A 277 -8.63 -45.31 -33.05
N SER A 278 -7.87 -44.92 -34.08
CA SER A 278 -7.08 -45.85 -34.92
C SER A 278 -6.71 -45.25 -36.30
N ASN A 279 -5.43 -45.45 -36.64
CA ASN A 279 -4.84 -45.62 -37.97
C ASN A 279 -4.55 -44.44 -38.92
N VAL A 280 -3.24 -44.34 -39.26
CA VAL A 280 -2.61 -43.86 -40.52
C VAL A 280 -2.50 -42.31 -40.63
N ASN A 281 -1.36 -41.64 -40.85
CA ASN A 281 -0.08 -41.97 -41.48
C ASN A 281 1.05 -41.07 -40.94
N ARG A 282 2.28 -41.57 -41.06
CA ARG A 282 3.54 -40.87 -40.78
C ARG A 282 3.74 -39.65 -41.70
N THR A 283 3.99 -38.48 -41.12
CA THR A 283 5.09 -37.53 -41.46
C THR A 283 5.06 -36.34 -40.49
N ASP A 284 6.23 -35.72 -40.26
CA ASP A 284 6.47 -34.43 -39.58
C ASP A 284 6.51 -34.40 -38.04
N LYS A 285 7.40 -35.23 -37.48
CA LYS A 285 8.02 -34.95 -36.17
C LYS A 285 9.13 -33.91 -36.32
N GLN A 286 8.81 -32.61 -36.24
CA GLN A 286 9.77 -31.58 -35.84
C GLN A 286 9.17 -30.29 -35.23
N GLY A 287 7.84 -30.18 -35.08
CA GLY A 287 7.18 -28.99 -34.50
C GLY A 287 6.55 -29.14 -33.10
N LEU A 288 6.40 -30.35 -32.54
CA LEU A 288 5.59 -30.58 -31.32
C LEU A 288 6.35 -30.55 -29.98
N ALA A 289 7.67 -30.36 -29.98
CA ALA A 289 8.49 -30.40 -28.75
C ALA A 289 8.51 -29.07 -27.97
N SER A 290 8.07 -27.96 -28.55
CA SER A 290 8.07 -26.63 -27.94
C SER A 290 6.81 -26.35 -27.11
N SER A 291 5.61 -26.68 -27.63
CA SER A 291 4.33 -26.37 -26.97
C SER A 291 4.10 -27.18 -25.69
N SER A 292 4.56 -28.44 -25.66
CA SER A 292 4.48 -29.33 -24.49
C SER A 292 5.38 -28.87 -23.34
N ASN A 293 6.53 -28.24 -23.64
CA ASN A 293 7.41 -27.66 -22.63
C ASN A 293 6.85 -26.38 -22.00
N ILE A 294 6.14 -25.54 -22.77
CA ILE A 294 5.54 -24.28 -22.27
C ILE A 294 4.40 -24.58 -21.28
N ILE A 295 3.50 -25.50 -21.63
CA ILE A 295 2.38 -25.91 -20.75
C ILE A 295 2.91 -26.52 -19.45
N ALA A 296 3.97 -27.34 -19.52
CA ALA A 296 4.61 -27.89 -18.33
C ALA A 296 5.27 -26.81 -17.45
N LEU A 297 5.90 -25.80 -18.07
CA LEU A 297 6.52 -24.67 -17.36
C LEU A 297 5.48 -23.81 -16.63
N GLU A 298 4.35 -23.55 -17.27
CA GLU A 298 3.27 -22.73 -16.73
C GLU A 298 2.55 -23.43 -15.57
N LYS A 299 2.31 -24.74 -15.69
CA LYS A 299 1.81 -25.58 -14.60
C LYS A 299 2.75 -25.59 -13.40
N ASN A 300 4.06 -25.67 -13.62
CA ASN A 300 5.07 -25.58 -12.57
C ASN A 300 5.10 -24.20 -11.89
N LYS A 301 4.96 -23.11 -12.67
CA LYS A 301 4.88 -21.74 -12.12
C LYS A 301 3.65 -21.57 -11.21
N ARG A 302 2.48 -22.07 -11.61
CA ARG A 302 1.26 -22.03 -10.78
C ARG A 302 1.37 -22.90 -9.52
N LEU A 303 1.98 -24.09 -9.63
CA LEU A 303 2.19 -24.95 -8.45
C LEU A 303 3.13 -24.31 -7.42
N LEU A 304 4.19 -23.63 -7.89
CA LEU A 304 5.06 -22.84 -7.03
C LEU A 304 4.29 -21.71 -6.33
N HIS A 305 3.43 -21.00 -7.07
CA HIS A 305 2.59 -19.94 -6.52
C HIS A 305 1.66 -20.44 -5.40
N LEU A 306 1.01 -21.59 -5.59
CA LEU A 306 0.17 -22.22 -4.55
C LEU A 306 0.97 -22.55 -3.29
N ASN A 307 2.18 -23.07 -3.43
CA ASN A 307 3.05 -23.36 -2.29
C ASN A 307 3.42 -22.07 -1.54
N GLU A 308 3.74 -20.99 -2.27
CA GLU A 308 4.01 -19.68 -1.67
C GLU A 308 2.79 -19.13 -0.92
N LEU A 309 1.57 -19.28 -1.46
CA LEU A 309 0.34 -18.89 -0.76
C LEU A 309 0.17 -19.66 0.56
N ARG A 310 0.36 -20.99 0.52
CA ARG A 310 0.25 -21.87 1.70
C ARG A 310 1.25 -21.51 2.79
N GLU A 311 2.49 -21.22 2.42
CA GLU A 311 3.51 -20.74 3.34
C GLU A 311 3.12 -19.40 3.97
N ASP A 312 2.64 -18.45 3.15
CA ASP A 312 2.28 -17.11 3.61
C ASP A 312 1.16 -17.15 4.67
N PHE A 313 0.06 -17.89 4.42
CA PHE A 313 -1.09 -17.92 5.33
C PHE A 313 -0.95 -18.88 6.53
N ALA A 314 0.00 -19.83 6.50
CA ALA A 314 0.24 -20.77 7.61
C ALA A 314 0.65 -20.06 8.90
N ALA A 315 1.44 -18.98 8.79
CA ALA A 315 1.91 -18.19 9.93
C ALA A 315 0.93 -17.08 10.37
N MET A 316 -0.20 -16.90 9.66
CA MET A 316 -1.14 -15.82 9.94
C MET A 316 -2.17 -16.22 11.00
N PRO A 317 -2.52 -15.32 11.95
CA PRO A 317 -3.67 -15.52 12.81
C PRO A 317 -4.98 -15.48 11.99
N PRO A 318 -6.12 -15.86 12.56
CA PRO A 318 -7.41 -15.68 11.89
C PRO A 318 -7.68 -14.19 11.61
N CYS A 319 -7.50 -13.77 10.36
CA CYS A 319 -7.67 -12.39 9.90
C CYS A 319 -8.22 -12.33 8.47
N ALA A 320 -8.51 -11.13 7.97
CA ALA A 320 -9.13 -10.95 6.65
C ALA A 320 -8.14 -11.33 5.54
N GLU A 321 -6.87 -10.97 5.72
CA GLU A 321 -5.77 -11.34 4.81
C GLU A 321 -5.67 -12.86 4.65
N LYS A 322 -5.66 -13.59 5.77
CA LYS A 322 -5.65 -15.05 5.77
C LYS A 322 -6.82 -15.63 4.98
N SER A 323 -8.04 -15.15 5.24
CA SER A 323 -9.24 -15.63 4.54
C SER A 323 -9.20 -15.35 3.03
N ILE A 324 -8.60 -14.23 2.60
CA ILE A 324 -8.41 -13.95 1.16
C ILE A 324 -7.40 -14.92 0.55
N LEU A 325 -6.29 -15.21 1.24
CA LEU A 325 -5.28 -16.13 0.73
C LEU A 325 -5.78 -17.58 0.69
N GLU A 326 -6.58 -18.00 1.68
CA GLU A 326 -7.28 -19.29 1.70
C GLU A 326 -8.23 -19.42 0.48
N LEU A 327 -9.02 -18.38 0.19
CA LEU A 327 -9.91 -18.36 -0.98
C LEU A 327 -9.14 -18.36 -2.31
N LEU A 328 -8.06 -17.57 -2.42
CA LEU A 328 -7.20 -17.54 -3.61
C LEU A 328 -6.59 -18.91 -3.88
N GLU A 329 -6.05 -19.56 -2.84
CA GLU A 329 -5.47 -20.90 -2.95
C GLU A 329 -6.49 -21.92 -3.45
N HIS A 330 -7.71 -21.87 -2.91
CA HIS A 330 -8.81 -22.74 -3.34
C HIS A 330 -9.14 -22.56 -4.83
N PHE A 331 -9.39 -21.32 -5.28
CA PHE A 331 -9.76 -21.07 -6.67
C PHE A 331 -8.62 -21.36 -7.66
N GLU A 332 -7.38 -21.00 -7.32
CA GLU A 332 -6.21 -21.28 -8.15
C GLU A 332 -5.94 -22.78 -8.27
N GLN A 333 -6.14 -23.55 -7.19
CA GLN A 333 -6.04 -25.01 -7.24
C GLN A 333 -7.12 -25.61 -8.16
N LYS A 334 -8.36 -25.10 -8.10
CA LYS A 334 -9.45 -25.58 -8.98
C LYS A 334 -9.21 -25.26 -10.46
N LEU A 335 -8.65 -24.08 -10.75
CA LEU A 335 -8.22 -23.74 -12.11
C LEU A 335 -7.11 -24.65 -12.64
N LEU A 336 -6.31 -25.27 -11.77
CA LEU A 336 -5.28 -26.26 -12.14
C LEU A 336 -5.84 -27.67 -12.36
N GLU A 337 -6.92 -28.03 -11.66
CA GLU A 337 -7.56 -29.35 -11.74
C GLU A 337 -8.45 -29.51 -13.00
N ASN A 338 -8.75 -28.42 -13.73
CA ASN A 338 -9.68 -28.41 -14.86
C ASN A 338 -11.05 -29.05 -14.54
N ASP A 339 -11.46 -29.02 -13.27
CA ASP A 339 -12.74 -29.52 -12.79
C ASP A 339 -13.58 -28.34 -12.25
N PRO A 340 -14.41 -27.71 -13.10
CA PRO A 340 -15.16 -26.51 -12.72
C PRO A 340 -16.36 -26.79 -11.80
N TYR A 341 -16.68 -28.06 -11.49
CA TYR A 341 -17.95 -28.43 -10.83
C TYR A 341 -17.81 -29.58 -9.82
N SER A 342 -16.78 -29.58 -8.98
CA SER A 342 -16.80 -30.43 -7.77
C SER A 342 -17.78 -29.85 -6.72
N GLN A 343 -18.61 -30.71 -6.12
CA GLN A 343 -19.75 -30.43 -5.22
C GLN A 343 -19.46 -29.69 -3.89
N GLU A 344 -18.65 -28.63 -3.88
CA GLU A 344 -18.19 -27.92 -2.67
C GLU A 344 -18.70 -26.48 -2.52
N GLN A 345 -19.83 -26.13 -3.16
CA GLN A 345 -20.42 -24.78 -3.07
C GLN A 345 -20.61 -24.33 -1.61
N ASN A 346 -20.94 -25.26 -0.71
CA ASN A 346 -21.07 -25.01 0.73
C ASN A 346 -19.74 -24.62 1.41
N SER A 347 -18.61 -25.22 1.02
CA SER A 347 -17.28 -24.91 1.56
C SER A 347 -16.85 -23.48 1.17
N VAL A 348 -17.09 -23.09 -0.08
CA VAL A 348 -16.79 -21.74 -0.57
C VAL A 348 -17.66 -20.68 0.13
N ILE A 349 -18.95 -20.98 0.33
CA ILE A 349 -19.85 -20.09 1.08
C ILE A 349 -19.37 -19.90 2.53
N GLU A 350 -18.90 -20.96 3.19
CA GLU A 350 -18.32 -20.87 4.54
C GLU A 350 -17.06 -19.99 4.56
N MET A 351 -16.15 -20.17 3.60
CA MET A 351 -14.95 -19.34 3.46
C MET A 351 -15.28 -17.86 3.18
N LEU A 352 -16.29 -17.58 2.35
CA LEU A 352 -16.78 -16.22 2.11
C LEU A 352 -17.42 -15.60 3.36
N SER A 353 -18.21 -16.38 4.12
CA SER A 353 -18.78 -15.93 5.38
C SER A 353 -17.67 -15.57 6.38
N LYS A 354 -16.64 -16.43 6.49
CA LYS A 354 -15.46 -16.19 7.33
C LYS A 354 -14.75 -14.90 6.91
N LEU A 355 -14.54 -14.67 5.62
CA LEU A 355 -13.95 -13.43 5.12
C LEU A 355 -14.78 -12.19 5.52
N ASN A 356 -16.10 -12.23 5.32
CA ASN A 356 -17.00 -11.13 5.69
C ASN A 356 -16.96 -10.83 7.19
N ASP A 357 -16.94 -11.87 8.02
CA ASP A 357 -16.86 -11.73 9.47
C ASP A 357 -15.52 -11.13 9.90
N GLN A 358 -14.42 -11.55 9.27
CA GLN A 358 -13.10 -11.01 9.56
C GLN A 358 -12.97 -9.54 9.15
N ILE A 359 -13.49 -9.16 7.99
CA ILE A 359 -13.52 -7.77 7.53
C ILE A 359 -14.30 -6.88 8.50
N LYS A 360 -15.45 -7.37 9.02
CA LYS A 360 -16.24 -6.66 10.04
C LYS A 360 -15.50 -6.53 11.36
N LYS A 361 -14.92 -7.62 11.87
CA LYS A 361 -14.18 -7.64 13.16
C LYS A 361 -12.94 -6.75 13.16
N GLN A 362 -12.37 -6.48 11.99
CA GLN A 362 -11.19 -5.65 11.82
C GLN A 362 -11.51 -4.22 11.36
N ASP A 363 -12.80 -3.81 11.38
CA ASP A 363 -13.25 -2.48 10.95
C ASP A 363 -12.74 -2.09 9.55
N LEU A 364 -12.63 -3.07 8.63
CA LEU A 364 -12.08 -2.86 7.29
C LEU A 364 -13.14 -2.46 6.25
N LEU A 365 -14.39 -2.27 6.66
CA LEU A 365 -15.48 -1.95 5.72
C LEU A 365 -15.33 -0.52 5.17
N SER A 366 -15.06 -0.43 3.87
CA SER A 366 -15.20 0.79 3.07
C SER A 366 -16.19 0.56 1.93
N LYS A 367 -16.69 1.64 1.31
CA LYS A 367 -17.58 1.55 0.13
C LYS A 367 -16.96 0.69 -0.98
N GLU A 368 -15.66 0.84 -1.19
CA GLU A 368 -14.90 0.08 -2.18
C GLU A 368 -14.77 -1.41 -1.82
N ILE A 369 -14.44 -1.73 -0.56
CA ILE A 369 -14.34 -3.12 -0.09
C ILE A 369 -15.71 -3.80 -0.14
N GLN A 370 -16.77 -3.07 0.22
CA GLN A 370 -18.13 -3.57 0.13
C GLN A 370 -18.54 -3.88 -1.31
N ALA A 371 -18.20 -3.03 -2.27
CA ALA A 371 -18.42 -3.28 -3.69
C ALA A 371 -17.63 -4.50 -4.19
N SER A 372 -16.35 -4.62 -3.82
CA SER A 372 -15.53 -5.80 -4.15
C SER A 372 -16.11 -7.09 -3.57
N LEU A 373 -16.62 -7.08 -2.33
CA LEU A 373 -17.27 -8.25 -1.72
C LEU A 373 -18.59 -8.61 -2.41
N GLN A 374 -19.39 -7.62 -2.81
CA GLN A 374 -20.60 -7.87 -3.59
C GLN A 374 -20.28 -8.51 -4.94
N ASN A 375 -19.29 -7.96 -5.66
CA ASN A 375 -18.83 -8.50 -6.92
C ASN A 375 -18.27 -9.92 -6.77
N LEU A 376 -17.52 -10.19 -5.68
CA LEU A 376 -17.01 -11.52 -5.38
C LEU A 376 -18.16 -12.52 -5.18
N ASN A 377 -19.19 -12.16 -4.40
CA ASN A 377 -20.35 -13.02 -4.20
C ASN A 377 -21.08 -13.31 -5.53
N ILE A 378 -21.23 -12.31 -6.40
CA ILE A 378 -21.83 -12.49 -7.73
C ILE A 378 -20.97 -13.45 -8.57
N ALA A 379 -19.66 -13.24 -8.63
CA ALA A 379 -18.74 -14.07 -9.39
C ALA A 379 -18.78 -15.53 -8.93
N VAL A 380 -18.73 -15.77 -7.61
CA VAL A 380 -18.80 -17.11 -7.02
C VAL A 380 -20.16 -17.78 -7.31
N ASN A 381 -21.27 -17.06 -7.14
CA ASN A 381 -22.60 -17.60 -7.42
C ASN A 381 -22.81 -17.91 -8.92
N SER A 382 -22.13 -17.18 -9.81
CA SER A 382 -22.15 -17.41 -11.25
C SER A 382 -21.18 -18.51 -11.73
N GLY A 383 -20.38 -19.10 -10.83
CA GLY A 383 -19.35 -20.10 -11.18
C GLY A 383 -18.14 -19.52 -11.94
N ASN A 384 -17.98 -18.19 -11.97
CA ASN A 384 -16.89 -17.54 -12.69
C ASN A 384 -15.64 -17.48 -11.79
N MET A 385 -14.85 -18.55 -11.84
CA MET A 385 -13.62 -18.69 -11.05
C MET A 385 -12.54 -17.67 -11.42
N SER A 386 -12.35 -17.36 -12.71
CA SER A 386 -11.35 -16.38 -13.15
C SER A 386 -11.65 -14.99 -12.59
N SER A 387 -12.90 -14.55 -12.70
CA SER A 387 -13.31 -13.26 -12.12
C SER A 387 -13.22 -13.27 -10.60
N SER A 388 -13.47 -14.41 -9.93
CA SER A 388 -13.30 -14.54 -8.49
C SER A 388 -11.83 -14.32 -8.08
N VAL A 389 -10.88 -14.91 -8.82
CA VAL A 389 -9.44 -14.69 -8.61
C VAL A 389 -9.05 -13.22 -8.83
N ASP A 390 -9.50 -12.60 -9.91
CA ASP A 390 -9.20 -11.19 -10.20
C ASP A 390 -9.72 -10.25 -9.10
N ILE A 391 -10.95 -10.47 -8.64
CA ILE A 391 -11.57 -9.70 -7.55
C ILE A 391 -10.82 -9.92 -6.23
N LEU A 392 -10.41 -11.16 -5.93
CA LEU A 392 -9.63 -11.47 -4.74
C LEU A 392 -8.24 -10.84 -4.79
N HIS A 393 -7.60 -10.76 -5.94
CA HIS A 393 -6.33 -10.04 -6.10
C HIS A 393 -6.48 -8.52 -5.88
N ASP A 394 -7.56 -7.92 -6.39
CA ASP A 394 -7.87 -6.51 -6.11
C ASP A 394 -8.15 -6.26 -4.63
N LEU A 395 -8.96 -7.13 -4.01
CA LEU A 395 -9.27 -7.06 -2.58
C LEU A 395 -8.01 -7.25 -1.72
N LYS A 396 -7.12 -8.17 -2.11
CA LYS A 396 -5.82 -8.37 -1.47
C LYS A 396 -5.00 -7.08 -1.49
N LYS A 397 -4.89 -6.38 -2.62
CA LYS A 397 -4.14 -5.11 -2.72
C LYS A 397 -4.71 -4.01 -1.83
N LYS A 398 -6.03 -3.96 -1.66
CA LYS A 398 -6.72 -2.97 -0.80
C LYS A 398 -6.52 -3.25 0.70
N ILE A 399 -6.53 -4.53 1.10
CA ILE A 399 -6.41 -4.93 2.50
C ILE A 399 -4.95 -5.04 2.93
N ARG A 400 -4.10 -5.56 2.04
CA ARG A 400 -2.66 -5.80 2.23
C ARG A 400 -1.89 -5.15 1.07
N PRO A 401 -1.55 -3.84 1.18
CA PRO A 401 -0.85 -3.11 0.11
C PRO A 401 0.53 -3.68 -0.21
N LEU A 402 1.18 -4.34 0.76
CA LEU A 402 2.52 -4.89 0.61
C LEU A 402 2.62 -6.31 1.19
N ASN A 403 3.24 -7.24 0.45
CA ASN A 403 3.59 -8.56 0.98
C ASN A 403 5.00 -8.59 1.59
N VAL A 404 5.12 -8.25 2.88
CA VAL A 404 6.42 -8.22 3.60
C VAL A 404 7.11 -9.59 3.66
N GLN A 405 6.36 -10.68 3.75
CA GLN A 405 6.91 -12.04 3.71
C GLN A 405 7.55 -12.35 2.34
N ASP A 406 6.91 -11.95 1.25
CA ASP A 406 7.49 -12.11 -0.09
C ASP A 406 8.77 -11.28 -0.24
N ILE A 407 8.77 -10.03 0.24
CA ILE A 407 9.99 -9.20 0.29
C ILE A 407 11.09 -9.92 1.09
N GLN A 408 10.77 -10.48 2.25
CA GLN A 408 11.74 -11.22 3.06
C GLN A 408 12.30 -12.44 2.33
N ARG A 409 11.46 -13.19 1.62
CA ARG A 409 11.86 -14.35 0.80
C ARG A 409 12.74 -13.93 -0.37
N LEU A 410 12.38 -12.87 -1.09
CA LEU A 410 13.15 -12.32 -2.21
C LEU A 410 14.49 -11.75 -1.74
N VAL A 411 14.53 -10.96 -0.66
CA VAL A 411 15.76 -10.44 -0.05
C VAL A 411 16.66 -11.58 0.43
N SER A 412 16.10 -12.67 0.97
CA SER A 412 16.87 -13.84 1.38
C SER A 412 17.51 -14.55 0.20
N LYS A 413 16.80 -14.68 -0.95
CA LYS A 413 17.37 -15.19 -2.20
C LYS A 413 18.47 -14.27 -2.72
N ALA A 414 18.27 -12.95 -2.70
CA ALA A 414 19.27 -11.97 -3.10
C ALA A 414 20.53 -12.02 -2.22
N LYS A 415 20.39 -12.19 -0.89
CA LYS A 415 21.52 -12.38 0.03
C LYS A 415 22.33 -13.63 -0.31
N LYS A 416 21.69 -14.76 -0.64
CA LYS A 416 22.41 -15.98 -1.07
C LYS A 416 23.23 -15.72 -2.34
N ALA A 417 22.66 -15.00 -3.31
CA ALA A 417 23.36 -14.63 -4.53
C ALA A 417 24.50 -13.62 -4.27
N ALA A 418 24.31 -12.70 -3.31
CA ALA A 418 25.33 -11.74 -2.88
C ALA A 418 26.61 -12.42 -2.37
N GLU A 419 26.48 -13.55 -1.67
CA GLU A 419 27.64 -14.31 -1.18
C GLU A 419 28.51 -14.85 -2.32
N LEU A 420 27.95 -15.09 -3.50
CA LEU A 420 28.70 -15.55 -4.67
C LEU A 420 29.58 -14.46 -5.29
N ILE A 421 29.28 -13.18 -5.05
CA ILE A 421 30.01 -12.02 -5.59
C ILE A 421 30.84 -11.27 -4.54
N ARG A 422 30.76 -11.68 -3.28
CA ARG A 422 31.49 -11.08 -2.16
C ARG A 422 33.00 -11.04 -2.45
N ASP A 423 33.61 -9.88 -2.20
CA ASP A 423 35.05 -9.61 -2.40
C ASP A 423 35.56 -9.85 -3.84
N LYS A 424 34.68 -9.94 -4.84
CA LYS A 424 35.05 -10.09 -6.26
C LYS A 424 34.98 -8.78 -7.02
N ASP A 425 35.77 -8.70 -8.10
CA ASP A 425 35.65 -7.67 -9.13
C ASP A 425 34.54 -8.08 -10.11
N ILE A 426 33.46 -7.31 -10.18
CA ILE A 426 32.28 -7.67 -10.97
C ILE A 426 31.96 -6.67 -12.08
N ILE A 427 31.19 -7.13 -13.06
CA ILE A 427 30.60 -6.30 -14.11
C ILE A 427 29.08 -6.37 -13.97
N LEU A 428 28.48 -5.27 -13.56
CA LEU A 428 27.04 -5.12 -13.42
C LEU A 428 26.41 -4.68 -14.75
N LEU A 429 25.46 -5.45 -15.26
CA LEU A 429 24.68 -5.03 -16.43
C LEU A 429 23.48 -4.20 -15.97
N VAL A 430 23.35 -3.00 -16.54
CA VAL A 430 22.30 -2.04 -16.18
C VAL A 430 21.55 -1.61 -17.43
N GLY A 431 20.23 -1.54 -17.36
CA GLY A 431 19.37 -1.05 -18.43
C GLY A 431 17.92 -1.47 -18.25
N GLU A 432 17.03 -0.88 -19.04
CA GLU A 432 15.59 -1.15 -18.98
C GLU A 432 15.25 -2.63 -19.24
N THR A 433 14.05 -3.04 -18.82
CA THR A 433 13.50 -4.35 -19.21
C THR A 433 13.37 -4.39 -20.73
N GLY A 434 13.89 -5.45 -21.36
CA GLY A 434 13.96 -5.56 -22.83
C GLY A 434 15.18 -4.88 -23.49
N SER A 435 16.09 -4.26 -22.72
CA SER A 435 17.35 -3.70 -23.25
C SER A 435 18.36 -4.75 -23.71
N GLY A 436 18.11 -6.04 -23.41
CA GLY A 436 18.95 -7.16 -23.82
C GLY A 436 20.01 -7.59 -22.81
N LYS A 437 19.83 -7.34 -21.49
CA LYS A 437 20.77 -7.74 -20.42
C LYS A 437 21.09 -9.24 -20.43
N SER A 438 20.08 -10.08 -20.21
CA SER A 438 20.24 -11.53 -20.15
C SER A 438 20.73 -12.11 -21.48
N THR A 439 20.25 -11.59 -22.62
CA THR A 439 20.74 -11.94 -23.96
C THR A 439 22.22 -11.58 -24.15
N THR A 440 22.65 -10.42 -23.66
CA THR A 440 24.05 -9.98 -23.69
C THR A 440 24.92 -10.87 -22.82
N ILE A 441 24.45 -11.32 -21.65
CA ILE A 441 25.20 -12.25 -20.80
C ILE A 441 25.38 -13.60 -21.48
N GLN A 442 24.32 -14.14 -22.07
CA GLN A 442 24.38 -15.38 -22.87
C GLN A 442 25.43 -15.25 -23.99
N PHE A 443 25.36 -14.17 -24.76
CA PHE A 443 26.33 -13.86 -25.81
C PHE A 443 27.75 -13.70 -25.28
N LEU A 444 27.98 -12.97 -24.19
CA LEU A 444 29.32 -12.80 -23.63
C LEU A 444 29.86 -14.07 -22.99
N ALA A 445 29.00 -14.96 -22.49
CA ALA A 445 29.38 -16.16 -21.77
C ALA A 445 29.66 -17.40 -22.64
N GLY A 446 29.54 -17.28 -23.97
CA GLY A 446 29.91 -18.36 -24.89
C GLY A 446 28.73 -19.01 -25.62
N SER A 447 27.49 -18.63 -25.34
CA SER A 447 26.32 -19.26 -25.96
C SER A 447 26.25 -18.97 -27.46
N GLU A 448 25.76 -19.96 -28.21
CA GLU A 448 25.39 -19.81 -29.62
C GLU A 448 23.94 -19.32 -29.65
N MET A 449 23.65 -18.26 -30.40
CA MET A 449 22.35 -17.59 -30.38
C MET A 449 21.68 -17.70 -31.75
N LYS A 450 20.35 -17.84 -31.77
CA LYS A 450 19.57 -17.86 -33.00
C LYS A 450 18.27 -17.09 -32.84
N ASP A 451 17.81 -16.51 -33.95
CA ASP A 451 16.47 -15.93 -34.04
C ASP A 451 15.43 -17.05 -34.24
N VAL A 452 14.38 -17.03 -33.42
CA VAL A 452 13.29 -18.02 -33.42
C VAL A 452 11.94 -17.31 -33.30
N GLN A 453 10.93 -17.86 -33.95
CA GLN A 453 9.55 -17.41 -33.78
C GLN A 453 8.89 -18.18 -32.64
N VAL A 454 8.43 -17.45 -31.62
CA VAL A 454 7.71 -18.02 -30.48
C VAL A 454 6.23 -17.70 -30.61
N GLU A 455 5.40 -18.73 -30.65
CA GLU A 455 3.95 -18.56 -30.60
C GLU A 455 3.54 -18.09 -29.19
N ILE A 456 2.92 -16.91 -29.10
CA ILE A 456 2.50 -16.28 -27.85
C ILE A 456 1.00 -16.46 -27.57
N GLU A 457 0.21 -16.59 -28.63
CA GLU A 457 -1.22 -16.93 -28.63
C GLU A 457 -1.49 -17.76 -29.90
N PRO A 458 -2.56 -18.57 -29.97
CA PRO A 458 -2.89 -19.32 -31.18
C PRO A 458 -2.89 -18.43 -32.43
N GLY A 459 -1.92 -18.67 -33.33
CA GLY A 459 -1.74 -17.90 -34.57
C GLY A 459 -0.99 -16.56 -34.45
N LYS A 460 -0.49 -16.17 -33.27
CA LYS A 460 0.39 -14.99 -33.08
C LYS A 460 1.80 -15.40 -32.70
N PHE A 461 2.78 -14.91 -33.46
CA PHE A 461 4.21 -15.20 -33.26
C PHE A 461 4.99 -13.94 -32.94
N LEU A 462 6.01 -14.08 -32.11
CA LEU A 462 6.97 -13.02 -31.77
C LEU A 462 8.39 -13.50 -32.03
N ASP A 463 9.16 -12.70 -32.76
CA ASP A 463 10.57 -12.97 -33.04
C ASP A 463 11.40 -12.79 -31.76
N HIS A 464 12.25 -13.77 -31.44
CA HIS A 464 13.01 -13.84 -30.20
C HIS A 464 14.41 -14.43 -30.42
N ILE A 465 15.41 -13.81 -29.80
CA ILE A 465 16.79 -14.34 -29.83
C ILE A 465 17.01 -15.23 -28.59
N THR A 466 17.22 -16.52 -28.83
CA THR A 466 17.43 -17.52 -27.78
C THR A 466 18.77 -18.25 -27.94
N PRO A 467 19.41 -18.70 -26.84
CA PRO A 467 20.54 -19.62 -26.94
C PRO A 467 20.08 -20.97 -27.52
N ILE A 468 20.93 -21.57 -28.34
CA ILE A 468 20.77 -22.91 -28.91
C ILE A 468 21.93 -23.83 -28.50
N GLY A 469 21.65 -25.14 -28.38
CA GLY A 469 22.64 -26.14 -27.99
C GLY A 469 22.80 -26.34 -26.48
N LEU A 470 23.78 -27.16 -26.09
CA LEU A 470 24.08 -27.46 -24.69
C LEU A 470 24.72 -26.25 -23.99
N VAL A 471 24.15 -25.87 -22.84
CA VAL A 471 24.69 -24.83 -21.96
C VAL A 471 26.06 -25.30 -21.42
N LYS A 472 27.14 -24.71 -21.94
CA LYS A 472 28.51 -25.07 -21.54
C LYS A 472 28.92 -24.45 -20.20
N ASN A 473 28.40 -23.27 -19.88
CA ASN A 473 28.71 -22.56 -18.64
C ASN A 473 27.59 -22.80 -17.61
N PRO A 474 27.85 -23.50 -16.49
CA PRO A 474 26.82 -23.80 -15.49
C PRO A 474 26.23 -22.56 -14.82
N GLY A 475 26.94 -21.41 -14.84
CA GLY A 475 26.41 -20.14 -14.36
C GLY A 475 25.22 -19.61 -15.17
N LEU A 476 25.01 -20.12 -16.38
CA LEU A 476 23.90 -19.71 -17.26
C LEU A 476 22.59 -20.46 -16.98
N ASN A 477 22.59 -21.49 -16.13
CA ASN A 477 21.39 -22.27 -15.81
C ASN A 477 20.26 -21.42 -15.21
N ASN A 478 20.61 -20.29 -14.59
CA ASN A 478 19.67 -19.34 -13.97
C ASN A 478 19.51 -18.03 -14.77
N VAL A 479 19.99 -17.98 -16.02
CA VAL A 479 19.88 -16.80 -16.90
C VAL A 479 18.99 -17.15 -18.08
N THR A 480 17.71 -16.76 -18.02
CA THR A 480 16.71 -17.09 -19.04
C THR A 480 16.41 -15.88 -19.92
N SER A 481 16.46 -16.04 -21.25
CA SER A 481 15.97 -15.04 -22.20
C SER A 481 14.51 -15.34 -22.56
N SER A 482 13.59 -14.45 -22.20
CA SER A 482 12.15 -14.58 -22.48
C SER A 482 11.72 -13.62 -23.60
N PRO A 483 10.78 -14.04 -24.49
CA PRO A 483 10.16 -13.15 -25.47
C PRO A 483 9.20 -12.15 -24.83
N PHE A 484 8.80 -12.37 -23.58
CA PHE A 484 7.84 -11.53 -22.87
C PHE A 484 8.55 -10.36 -22.17
N HIS A 485 7.97 -9.16 -22.24
CA HIS A 485 8.42 -7.95 -21.54
C HIS A 485 8.18 -7.98 -20.01
N LYS A 486 8.35 -9.14 -19.38
CA LYS A 486 8.36 -9.30 -17.92
C LYS A 486 9.77 -9.74 -17.50
N SER A 487 10.32 -9.06 -16.51
CA SER A 487 11.62 -9.42 -15.95
C SER A 487 11.53 -10.77 -15.23
N GLU A 488 12.23 -11.77 -15.76
CA GLU A 488 12.36 -13.09 -15.12
C GLU A 488 13.47 -13.08 -14.04
N THR A 489 14.41 -12.12 -14.11
CA THR A 489 15.54 -12.00 -13.18
C THR A 489 15.09 -11.24 -11.92
N ARG A 490 14.80 -11.96 -10.83
CA ARG A 490 14.32 -11.40 -9.54
C ARG A 490 15.42 -11.11 -8.51
N TYR A 491 16.68 -11.38 -8.83
CA TYR A 491 17.84 -11.14 -7.97
C TYR A 491 19.12 -11.14 -8.82
N ILE A 492 20.21 -10.58 -8.29
CA ILE A 492 21.49 -10.55 -8.99
C ILE A 492 21.97 -11.98 -9.29
N THR A 493 22.25 -12.29 -10.55
CA THR A 493 22.72 -13.63 -10.95
C THR A 493 24.13 -13.52 -11.52
N PRO A 494 25.17 -14.02 -10.82
CA PRO A 494 26.53 -13.98 -11.30
C PRO A 494 26.84 -15.11 -12.27
N VAL A 495 27.43 -14.77 -13.40
CA VAL A 495 27.98 -15.67 -14.41
C VAL A 495 29.48 -15.44 -14.50
N THR A 496 30.27 -16.44 -14.12
CA THR A 496 31.73 -16.36 -14.21
C THR A 496 32.19 -16.96 -15.53
N ILE A 497 33.07 -16.24 -16.22
CA ILE A 497 33.63 -16.58 -17.53
C ILE A 497 35.15 -16.68 -17.37
N GLN A 498 35.75 -17.77 -17.83
CA GLN A 498 37.21 -17.87 -17.94
C GLN A 498 37.66 -17.25 -19.26
N LEU A 499 38.59 -16.29 -19.20
CA LEU A 499 38.98 -15.55 -20.41
C LEU A 499 39.68 -16.41 -21.46
N LYS A 500 40.36 -17.48 -21.05
CA LYS A 500 40.94 -18.49 -21.96
C LYS A 500 39.92 -19.12 -22.91
N ASP A 501 38.64 -19.19 -22.51
CA ASP A 501 37.58 -19.81 -23.30
C ASP A 501 37.11 -18.90 -24.44
N ILE A 502 37.49 -17.62 -24.44
CA ILE A 502 36.97 -16.61 -25.38
C ILE A 502 38.08 -15.82 -26.08
N LEU A 503 39.13 -15.43 -25.38
CA LEU A 503 40.23 -14.64 -25.92
C LEU A 503 41.31 -15.54 -26.51
N ASP A 504 42.31 -15.88 -25.71
CA ASP A 504 43.51 -16.65 -26.06
C ASP A 504 43.82 -17.64 -24.93
N SER A 505 44.41 -18.81 -25.23
CA SER A 505 44.65 -19.90 -24.26
C SER A 505 45.53 -19.53 -23.06
N HIS A 506 46.31 -18.45 -23.16
CA HIS A 506 47.20 -17.95 -22.10
C HIS A 506 46.50 -17.00 -21.10
N GLU A 507 45.26 -16.58 -21.37
CA GLU A 507 44.50 -15.67 -20.50
C GLU A 507 43.86 -16.42 -19.33
N THR A 508 44.51 -16.43 -18.16
CA THR A 508 44.03 -17.15 -16.95
C THR A 508 43.05 -16.34 -16.10
N ASP A 509 42.84 -15.06 -16.42
CA ASP A 509 41.93 -14.18 -15.71
C ASP A 509 40.46 -14.63 -15.86
N VAL A 510 39.62 -14.21 -14.91
CA VAL A 510 38.18 -14.44 -14.92
C VAL A 510 37.41 -13.13 -14.91
N ILE A 511 36.24 -13.13 -15.55
CA ILE A 511 35.27 -12.03 -15.45
C ILE A 511 33.98 -12.57 -14.85
N THR A 512 33.44 -11.87 -13.86
CA THR A 512 32.12 -12.16 -13.30
C THR A 512 31.12 -11.13 -13.80
N LEU A 513 30.25 -11.54 -14.73
CA LEU A 513 29.10 -10.76 -15.19
C LEU A 513 27.95 -10.94 -14.21
N CYS A 514 27.23 -9.88 -13.89
CA CYS A 514 26.07 -9.94 -13.03
C CYS A 514 24.84 -9.48 -13.81
N ASP A 515 23.88 -10.40 -14.01
CA ASP A 515 22.55 -10.01 -14.45
C ASP A 515 21.85 -9.37 -13.27
N ALA A 516 21.45 -8.11 -13.41
CA ALA A 516 20.63 -7.44 -12.42
C ALA A 516 19.19 -7.34 -12.91
N PRO A 517 18.20 -7.46 -12.00
CA PRO A 517 16.82 -7.06 -12.31
C PRO A 517 16.77 -5.66 -12.92
N GLY A 518 15.72 -5.36 -13.70
CA GLY A 518 15.46 -3.98 -14.07
C GLY A 518 15.22 -3.17 -12.79
N PHE A 519 15.96 -2.08 -12.59
CA PHE A 519 15.60 -1.10 -11.57
C PHE A 519 14.34 -0.37 -12.07
N SER A 520 13.35 -0.16 -11.20
CA SER A 520 12.00 0.31 -11.59
C SER A 520 11.21 -0.69 -12.46
N ASP A 521 11.37 -1.99 -12.19
CA ASP A 521 10.69 -3.07 -12.91
C ASP A 521 9.16 -3.01 -12.77
N THR A 522 8.45 -3.48 -13.80
CA THR A 522 6.99 -3.63 -13.80
C THR A 522 6.49 -4.85 -13.03
N ALA A 523 7.37 -5.49 -12.25
CA ALA A 523 7.13 -6.76 -11.55
C ALA A 523 6.46 -6.60 -10.17
N GLY A 524 6.16 -5.37 -9.75
CA GLY A 524 5.51 -5.06 -8.46
C GLY A 524 6.46 -4.37 -7.48
N VAL A 525 5.87 -3.73 -6.45
CA VAL A 525 6.61 -2.95 -5.45
C VAL A 525 7.48 -3.86 -4.57
N GLU A 526 7.01 -5.07 -4.26
CA GLU A 526 7.77 -6.04 -3.46
C GLU A 526 9.07 -6.44 -4.15
N VAL A 527 9.02 -6.66 -5.47
CA VAL A 527 10.18 -6.97 -6.29
C VAL A 527 11.13 -5.77 -6.35
N ASP A 528 10.60 -4.54 -6.52
CA ASP A 528 11.42 -3.32 -6.50
C ASP A 528 12.16 -3.13 -5.16
N ILE A 529 11.47 -3.35 -4.02
CA ILE A 529 12.09 -3.31 -2.69
C ILE A 529 13.16 -4.39 -2.56
N ALA A 530 12.84 -5.63 -2.91
CA ALA A 530 13.77 -6.73 -2.75
C ALA A 530 15.00 -6.59 -3.65
N ASN A 531 14.82 -6.07 -4.86
CA ASN A 531 15.91 -5.76 -5.79
C ASN A 531 16.75 -4.60 -5.26
N SER A 532 16.11 -3.51 -4.84
CA SER A 532 16.82 -2.34 -4.33
C SER A 532 17.62 -2.69 -3.07
N VAL A 533 17.03 -3.41 -2.11
CA VAL A 533 17.73 -3.84 -0.89
C VAL A 533 18.78 -4.89 -1.22
N GLY A 534 18.40 -5.93 -1.96
CA GLY A 534 19.22 -7.09 -2.23
C GLY A 534 20.41 -6.80 -3.14
N VAL A 535 20.19 -6.12 -4.26
CA VAL A 535 21.25 -5.77 -5.22
C VAL A 535 22.22 -4.77 -4.60
N ILE A 536 21.74 -3.68 -3.98
CA ILE A 536 22.62 -2.68 -3.38
C ILE A 536 23.47 -3.30 -2.27
N GLU A 537 22.88 -4.07 -1.35
CA GLU A 537 23.65 -4.72 -0.29
C GLU A 537 24.64 -5.76 -0.83
N ALA A 538 24.32 -6.42 -1.96
CA ALA A 538 25.25 -7.29 -2.64
C ALA A 538 26.43 -6.52 -3.23
N LEU A 539 26.16 -5.42 -3.95
CA LEU A 539 27.17 -4.57 -4.58
C LEU A 539 28.12 -3.97 -3.54
N LYS A 540 27.61 -3.52 -2.39
CA LYS A 540 28.43 -2.96 -1.30
C LYS A 540 29.47 -3.93 -0.73
N ARG A 541 29.28 -5.25 -0.92
CA ARG A 541 30.17 -6.32 -0.45
C ARG A 541 31.14 -6.82 -1.52
N THR A 542 31.11 -6.23 -2.72
CA THR A 542 32.06 -6.55 -3.79
C THR A 542 33.37 -5.78 -3.61
N LYS A 543 34.45 -6.24 -4.25
CA LYS A 543 35.75 -5.56 -4.21
C LYS A 543 35.73 -4.33 -5.13
N SER A 544 35.23 -4.49 -6.35
CA SER A 544 34.98 -3.37 -7.27
C SER A 544 33.85 -3.68 -8.24
N VAL A 545 33.20 -2.63 -8.74
CA VAL A 545 32.07 -2.75 -9.70
C VAL A 545 32.37 -1.96 -10.97
N LYS A 546 32.28 -2.63 -12.12
CA LYS A 546 32.22 -1.99 -13.44
C LYS A 546 30.77 -2.01 -13.92
N ILE A 547 30.34 -0.99 -14.65
CA ILE A 547 28.97 -0.92 -15.16
C ILE A 547 28.98 -1.08 -16.68
N LEU A 548 28.23 -2.06 -17.17
CA LEU A 548 27.89 -2.20 -18.58
C LEU A 548 26.45 -1.72 -18.78
N ALA A 549 26.32 -0.46 -19.18
CA ALA A 549 25.04 0.20 -19.39
C ALA A 549 24.53 -0.08 -20.81
N LEU A 550 23.39 -0.76 -20.89
CA LEU A 550 22.75 -1.18 -22.14
C LEU A 550 21.61 -0.25 -22.53
N SER A 551 21.66 0.27 -23.75
CA SER A 551 20.56 1.00 -24.37
C SER A 551 20.14 0.32 -25.67
N SER A 552 18.86 -0.05 -25.79
CA SER A 552 18.37 -0.58 -27.06
C SER A 552 18.03 0.54 -28.03
N TYR A 553 18.13 0.27 -29.34
CA TYR A 553 17.74 1.24 -30.34
C TYR A 553 16.26 1.62 -30.28
N GLN A 554 15.38 0.64 -30.00
CA GLN A 554 13.94 0.84 -29.86
C GLN A 554 13.60 1.71 -28.64
N SER A 555 14.33 1.55 -27.53
CA SER A 555 14.07 2.29 -26.29
C SER A 555 14.59 3.73 -26.31
N LEU A 556 15.49 4.10 -27.24
CA LEU A 556 16.02 5.46 -27.34
C LEU A 556 14.92 6.51 -27.45
N GLY A 557 13.88 6.22 -28.22
CA GLY A 557 12.81 7.17 -28.54
C GLY A 557 13.30 8.39 -29.33
N ASP A 558 12.37 9.30 -29.62
CA ASP A 558 12.66 10.50 -30.44
C ASP A 558 13.33 11.61 -29.63
N ARG A 559 13.26 11.56 -28.30
CA ARG A 559 13.80 12.58 -27.38
C ARG A 559 14.87 12.04 -26.43
N GLY A 560 15.30 10.79 -26.63
CA GLY A 560 16.26 10.15 -25.74
C GLY A 560 15.64 9.60 -24.46
N GLU A 561 14.34 9.30 -24.45
CA GLU A 561 13.60 8.81 -23.28
C GLU A 561 14.28 7.59 -22.63
N GLY A 562 14.83 6.67 -23.43
CA GLY A 562 15.54 5.52 -22.91
C GLY A 562 16.87 5.86 -22.22
N ILE A 563 17.55 6.91 -22.68
CA ILE A 563 18.78 7.40 -22.03
C ILE A 563 18.43 8.13 -20.75
N GLN A 564 17.36 8.94 -20.76
CA GLN A 564 16.86 9.63 -19.57
C GLN A 564 16.54 8.62 -18.45
N ARG A 565 15.78 7.57 -18.76
CA ARG A 565 15.46 6.50 -17.81
C ARG A 565 16.71 5.73 -17.36
N LEU A 566 17.65 5.42 -18.26
CA LEU A 566 18.94 4.83 -17.89
C LEU A 566 19.74 5.72 -16.93
N ALA A 567 19.77 7.04 -17.16
CA ALA A 567 20.45 7.99 -16.29
C ALA A 567 19.82 8.01 -14.90
N HIS A 568 18.49 8.01 -14.81
CA HIS A 568 17.78 7.94 -13.53
C HIS A 568 18.02 6.61 -12.81
N ILE A 569 18.10 5.48 -13.51
CA ILE A 569 18.51 4.19 -12.92
C ILE A 569 19.90 4.30 -12.28
N LEU A 570 20.86 4.90 -13.00
CA LEU A 570 22.24 5.01 -12.52
C LEU A 570 22.35 5.93 -11.29
N ILE A 571 21.65 7.06 -11.27
CA ILE A 571 21.65 7.99 -10.12
C ILE A 571 20.90 7.42 -8.91
N ASN A 572 19.81 6.71 -9.15
CA ASN A 572 19.09 6.03 -8.07
C ASN A 572 19.95 4.96 -7.40
N MET A 573 20.89 4.36 -8.13
CA MET A 573 21.78 3.33 -7.61
C MET A 573 23.08 3.89 -6.99
N MET A 574 23.56 5.04 -7.47
CA MET A 574 24.89 5.58 -7.13
C MET A 574 24.85 7.06 -6.77
N HIS A 575 25.53 7.40 -5.67
CA HIS A 575 25.76 8.79 -5.31
C HIS A 575 26.90 9.40 -6.14
N LYS A 576 26.76 10.68 -6.55
CA LYS A 576 27.74 11.43 -7.38
C LYS A 576 28.17 10.68 -8.65
N ILE A 577 27.21 10.42 -9.54
CA ILE A 577 27.46 9.73 -10.81
C ILE A 577 28.56 10.39 -11.65
N ASP A 578 28.65 11.72 -11.62
CA ASP A 578 29.61 12.52 -12.41
C ASP A 578 31.06 12.09 -12.13
N ASP A 579 31.38 11.78 -10.87
CA ASP A 579 32.71 11.35 -10.43
C ASP A 579 32.99 9.86 -10.75
N ARG A 580 32.03 9.15 -11.36
CA ARG A 580 32.05 7.69 -11.54
C ARG A 580 31.83 7.26 -12.99
N LEU A 581 31.66 8.21 -13.91
CA LEU A 581 31.44 7.96 -15.33
C LEU A 581 32.52 7.05 -15.92
N ASP A 582 33.79 7.19 -15.53
CA ASP A 582 34.90 6.35 -16.02
C ASP A 582 34.70 4.83 -15.84
N ALA A 583 33.90 4.42 -14.85
CA ALA A 583 33.60 3.02 -14.59
C ALA A 583 32.41 2.48 -15.42
N ILE A 584 31.76 3.34 -16.20
CA ILE A 584 30.59 3.04 -17.03
C ILE A 584 31.01 2.86 -18.48
N ILE A 585 30.64 1.70 -19.04
CA ILE A 585 30.78 1.37 -20.46
C ILE A 585 29.39 1.31 -21.06
N TYR A 586 29.16 2.02 -22.15
CA TYR A 586 27.90 1.99 -22.88
C TYR A 586 27.95 0.99 -24.03
N ALA A 587 26.94 0.14 -24.11
CA ALA A 587 26.75 -0.74 -25.24
C ALA A 587 25.30 -0.70 -25.74
N PHE A 588 25.16 -0.89 -27.05
CA PHE A 588 23.92 -0.61 -27.77
C PHE A 588 23.40 -1.87 -28.43
N THR A 589 22.18 -2.27 -28.08
CA THR A 589 21.53 -3.48 -28.58
C THR A 589 20.48 -3.11 -29.63
N LYS A 590 20.14 -4.07 -30.51
CA LYS A 590 19.12 -3.91 -31.57
C LYS A 590 19.39 -2.72 -32.50
N TYR A 591 20.64 -2.30 -32.62
CA TYR A 591 21.02 -1.11 -33.38
C TYR A 591 21.21 -1.43 -34.86
N PRO A 592 20.62 -0.65 -35.79
CA PRO A 592 20.86 -0.87 -37.22
C PRO A 592 22.35 -0.73 -37.57
N GLU A 593 22.87 -1.65 -38.40
CA GLU A 593 24.29 -1.65 -38.81
C GLU A 593 24.71 -0.31 -39.41
N LYS A 594 23.88 0.26 -40.29
CA LYS A 594 24.15 1.49 -41.04
C LYS A 594 24.08 2.78 -40.21
N LYS A 595 23.51 2.74 -38.99
CA LYS A 595 23.38 3.96 -38.16
C LYS A 595 24.61 4.17 -37.28
N ASN A 596 25.17 5.37 -37.32
CA ASN A 596 26.23 5.78 -36.40
C ASN A 596 25.61 6.20 -35.05
N ILE A 597 26.06 5.57 -33.96
CA ILE A 597 25.53 5.82 -32.62
C ILE A 597 25.80 7.26 -32.17
N ASN A 598 27.05 7.73 -32.30
CA ASN A 598 27.46 9.06 -31.86
C ASN A 598 26.67 10.16 -32.60
N ALA A 599 26.42 9.99 -33.90
CA ALA A 599 25.60 10.90 -34.67
C ALA A 599 24.15 10.97 -34.15
N VAL A 600 23.54 9.83 -33.82
CA VAL A 600 22.17 9.77 -33.25
C VAL A 600 22.13 10.45 -31.88
N LEU A 601 23.10 10.19 -31.00
CA LEU A 601 23.16 10.80 -29.67
C LEU A 601 23.36 12.32 -29.75
N THR A 602 24.23 12.77 -30.66
CA THR A 602 24.49 14.19 -30.91
C THR A 602 23.26 14.89 -31.47
N ASP A 603 22.51 14.23 -32.36
CA ASP A 603 21.24 14.75 -32.88
C ASP A 603 20.19 14.89 -31.77
N ILE A 604 20.05 13.89 -30.89
CA ILE A 604 19.17 13.98 -29.72
C ILE A 604 19.56 15.18 -28.85
N LYS A 605 20.86 15.33 -28.51
CA LYS A 605 21.33 16.47 -27.70
C LYS A 605 21.02 17.81 -28.34
N ASN A 606 21.36 17.98 -29.63
CA ASN A 606 21.28 19.28 -30.30
C ASN A 606 19.86 19.65 -30.75
N GLN A 607 19.09 18.70 -31.27
CA GLN A 607 17.78 18.95 -31.85
C GLN A 607 16.63 18.79 -30.85
N LYS A 608 16.83 18.04 -29.76
CA LYS A 608 15.75 17.73 -28.80
C LYS A 608 16.07 18.32 -27.43
N VAL A 609 17.15 17.89 -26.80
CA VAL A 609 17.48 18.26 -25.41
C VAL A 609 17.78 19.75 -25.29
N ASN A 610 18.65 20.31 -26.14
CA ASN A 610 19.03 21.73 -26.07
C ASN A 610 17.86 22.70 -26.34
N LYS A 611 16.81 22.23 -27.03
CA LYS A 611 15.63 23.02 -27.38
C LYS A 611 14.48 22.87 -26.37
N ASP A 612 14.49 21.83 -25.54
CA ASP A 612 13.48 21.59 -24.52
C ASP A 612 14.00 22.00 -23.13
N ARG A 613 13.37 23.01 -22.53
CA ARG A 613 13.78 23.55 -21.22
C ARG A 613 13.72 22.50 -20.11
N PHE A 614 12.74 21.59 -20.15
CA PHE A 614 12.57 20.57 -19.11
C PHE A 614 13.65 19.50 -19.23
N LEU A 615 13.92 19.01 -20.45
CA LEU A 615 14.99 18.03 -20.67
C LEU A 615 16.37 18.60 -20.36
N ARG A 616 16.62 19.86 -20.71
CA ARG A 616 17.89 20.54 -20.39
C ARG A 616 18.09 20.73 -18.87
N SER A 617 17.01 20.83 -18.10
CA SER A 617 17.09 20.95 -16.64
C SER A 617 17.34 19.63 -15.91
N ASP A 618 17.17 18.50 -16.61
CA ASP A 618 17.47 17.17 -16.08
C ASP A 618 18.99 16.92 -16.13
N THR A 619 19.69 17.33 -15.08
CA THR A 619 21.16 17.24 -15.00
C THR A 619 21.66 15.82 -15.15
N ALA A 620 20.95 14.84 -14.59
CA ALA A 620 21.26 13.42 -14.71
C ALA A 620 21.33 12.97 -16.16
N PHE A 621 20.27 13.27 -16.89
CA PHE A 621 20.14 12.92 -18.29
C PHE A 621 21.20 13.63 -19.14
N VAL A 622 21.42 14.93 -18.92
CA VAL A 622 22.38 15.73 -19.69
C VAL A 622 23.81 15.24 -19.45
N THR A 623 24.19 14.90 -18.22
CA THR A 623 25.52 14.36 -17.90
C THR A 623 25.74 13.02 -18.58
N VAL A 624 24.83 12.05 -18.40
CA VAL A 624 24.97 10.72 -18.99
C VAL A 624 24.97 10.77 -20.51
N LEU A 625 24.09 11.58 -21.12
CA LEU A 625 24.06 11.76 -22.58
C LEU A 625 25.37 12.33 -23.11
N SER A 626 25.96 13.29 -22.41
CA SER A 626 27.25 13.89 -22.81
C SER A 626 28.38 12.87 -22.73
N ASP A 627 28.49 12.11 -21.64
CA ASP A 627 29.48 11.04 -21.50
C ASP A 627 29.30 9.93 -22.54
N MET A 628 28.05 9.59 -22.89
CA MET A 628 27.76 8.65 -23.98
C MET A 628 28.23 9.17 -25.33
N ILE A 629 28.08 10.47 -25.62
CA ILE A 629 28.59 11.08 -26.87
C ILE A 629 30.11 10.98 -26.89
N ASP A 630 30.79 11.46 -25.86
CA ASP A 630 32.25 11.50 -25.78
C ASP A 630 32.85 10.09 -25.94
N LYS A 631 32.29 9.09 -25.26
CA LYS A 631 32.77 7.69 -25.34
C LYS A 631 32.44 6.98 -26.64
N THR A 632 31.59 7.55 -27.49
CA THR A 632 31.20 6.96 -28.78
C THR A 632 31.85 7.62 -29.99
N GLU A 633 32.68 8.65 -29.81
CA GLU A 633 33.41 9.33 -30.91
C GLU A 633 34.26 8.37 -31.74
N GLY A 634 34.94 7.42 -31.08
CA GLY A 634 35.79 6.40 -31.70
C GLY A 634 35.06 5.14 -32.18
N ASN A 635 33.74 5.24 -32.41
CA ASN A 635 32.78 4.15 -32.66
C ASN A 635 32.26 3.47 -31.37
N GLY A 636 30.94 3.44 -31.18
CA GLY A 636 30.30 2.83 -30.01
C GLY A 636 30.22 1.29 -30.06
N TYR A 637 30.04 0.65 -28.90
CA TYR A 637 29.91 -0.81 -28.80
C TYR A 637 28.51 -1.27 -29.23
N LYS A 638 28.37 -1.76 -30.46
CA LYS A 638 27.15 -2.45 -30.91
C LYS A 638 27.21 -3.92 -30.49
N ILE A 639 26.15 -4.40 -29.84
CA ILE A 639 26.00 -5.81 -29.50
C ILE A 639 25.05 -6.44 -30.52
N ASP A 640 25.60 -7.36 -31.30
CA ASP A 640 24.86 -8.29 -32.13
C ASP A 640 25.07 -9.71 -31.58
N PRO A 641 24.08 -10.31 -30.90
CA PRO A 641 24.23 -11.64 -30.32
C PRO A 641 24.42 -12.77 -31.34
N ILE A 642 24.06 -12.56 -32.61
CA ILE A 642 24.06 -13.59 -33.65
C ILE A 642 25.35 -13.52 -34.47
N HIS A 643 25.74 -12.32 -34.91
CA HIS A 643 26.87 -12.12 -35.81
C HIS A 643 28.04 -11.34 -35.20
N GLY A 644 27.89 -10.79 -33.99
CA GLY A 644 28.86 -9.90 -33.38
C GLY A 644 30.09 -10.61 -32.81
N ASP A 645 31.23 -9.89 -32.80
CA ASP A 645 32.44 -10.33 -32.10
C ASP A 645 32.45 -9.86 -30.63
N ARG A 646 32.38 -10.83 -29.71
CA ARG A 646 32.41 -10.58 -28.26
C ARG A 646 33.79 -10.17 -27.73
N LYS A 647 34.89 -10.48 -28.45
CA LYS A 647 36.27 -10.27 -27.96
C LYS A 647 36.59 -8.80 -27.72
N ILE A 648 36.10 -7.91 -28.58
CA ILE A 648 36.35 -6.47 -28.49
C ILE A 648 35.77 -5.90 -27.19
N LEU A 649 34.52 -6.24 -26.88
CA LEU A 649 33.85 -5.76 -25.66
C LEU A 649 34.51 -6.34 -24.41
N ILE A 650 34.87 -7.63 -24.41
CA ILE A 650 35.56 -8.28 -23.28
C ILE A 650 36.93 -7.63 -23.01
N LYS A 651 37.72 -7.34 -24.05
CA LYS A 651 39.00 -6.63 -23.89
C LYS A 651 38.82 -5.24 -23.28
N LYS A 652 37.78 -4.50 -23.67
CA LYS A 652 37.45 -3.20 -23.06
C LYS A 652 37.02 -3.34 -21.60
N LEU A 653 36.13 -4.29 -21.30
CA LEU A 653 35.65 -4.58 -19.96
C LEU A 653 36.81 -4.95 -19.01
N LYS A 654 37.78 -5.74 -19.48
CA LYS A 654 38.99 -6.08 -18.73
C LYS A 654 39.80 -4.82 -18.34
N ARG A 655 40.07 -3.94 -19.31
CA ARG A 655 40.93 -2.75 -19.14
C ARG A 655 40.30 -1.62 -18.33
N THR A 656 38.98 -1.55 -18.28
CA THR A 656 38.26 -0.47 -17.60
C THR A 656 38.44 -0.58 -16.09
N LYS A 657 38.69 0.55 -15.40
CA LYS A 657 38.78 0.58 -13.93
C LYS A 657 37.38 0.55 -13.35
N GLY A 658 37.17 -0.31 -12.35
CA GLY A 658 35.90 -0.37 -11.61
C GLY A 658 35.84 0.67 -10.50
N ILE A 659 34.62 0.96 -10.05
CA ILE A 659 34.34 1.72 -8.84
C ILE A 659 34.99 1.01 -7.65
N GLN A 660 35.96 1.68 -7.02
CA GLN A 660 36.59 1.21 -5.79
C GLN A 660 35.74 1.62 -4.59
N TYR A 661 35.76 0.80 -3.53
CA TYR A 661 34.93 0.97 -2.32
C TYR A 661 33.42 1.07 -2.59
N PRO A 662 32.79 0.03 -3.19
CA PRO A 662 31.37 0.03 -3.53
C PRO A 662 30.43 0.41 -2.36
N LYS A 663 30.82 0.10 -1.12
CA LYS A 663 30.07 0.42 0.10
C LYS A 663 29.73 1.91 0.25
N GLU A 664 30.59 2.80 -0.22
CA GLU A 664 30.43 4.26 -0.09
C GLU A 664 29.66 4.88 -1.27
N VAL A 665 29.64 4.19 -2.41
CA VAL A 665 29.07 4.71 -3.66
C VAL A 665 27.63 4.24 -3.87
N PHE A 666 27.37 2.94 -3.65
CA PHE A 666 26.05 2.36 -3.86
C PHE A 666 25.14 2.65 -2.67
N GLN A 667 24.06 3.38 -2.92
CA GLN A 667 23.08 3.74 -1.91
C GLN A 667 21.73 3.16 -2.26
N PHE A 668 21.00 2.80 -1.21
CA PHE A 668 19.64 2.35 -1.35
C PHE A 668 18.76 3.57 -1.64
N SER A 669 18.18 3.65 -2.83
CA SER A 669 17.10 4.60 -3.11
C SER A 669 15.84 3.84 -3.51
N MET A 670 14.71 4.26 -2.96
CA MET A 670 13.39 3.75 -3.33
C MET A 670 12.77 4.70 -4.36
N SER A 671 12.09 4.13 -5.34
CA SER A 671 11.17 4.87 -6.20
C SER A 671 10.06 5.55 -5.37
N ARG A 672 9.41 6.56 -5.95
CA ARG A 672 8.33 7.29 -5.29
C ARG A 672 7.12 6.39 -5.05
N GLU A 673 6.83 5.54 -6.02
CA GLU A 673 5.79 4.51 -6.00
C GLU A 673 6.04 3.55 -4.83
N THR A 674 7.26 3.01 -4.72
CA THR A 674 7.65 2.13 -3.62
C THR A 674 7.53 2.83 -2.26
N ARG A 675 8.01 4.07 -2.14
CA ARG A 675 7.86 4.84 -0.88
C ARG A 675 6.39 5.05 -0.51
N THR A 676 5.54 5.32 -1.49
CA THR A 676 4.09 5.54 -1.28
C THR A 676 3.42 4.25 -0.80
N SER A 677 3.71 3.12 -1.45
CA SER A 677 3.15 1.82 -1.05
C SER A 677 3.61 1.38 0.35
N ILE A 678 4.89 1.61 0.71
CA ILE A 678 5.36 1.36 2.08
C ILE A 678 4.65 2.28 3.07
N GLY A 679 4.48 3.56 2.74
CA GLY A 679 3.72 4.50 3.58
C GLY A 679 2.27 4.05 3.81
N ASN A 680 1.58 3.65 2.75
CA ASN A 680 0.21 3.14 2.82
C ASN A 680 0.12 1.86 3.66
N HIS A 681 1.07 0.95 3.50
CA HIS A 681 1.16 -0.28 4.28
C HIS A 681 1.38 0.01 5.78
N VAL A 682 2.31 0.93 6.10
CA VAL A 682 2.58 1.34 7.48
C VAL A 682 1.35 1.97 8.16
N GLU A 683 0.63 2.85 7.47
CA GLU A 683 -0.59 3.45 8.04
C GLU A 683 -1.73 2.41 8.20
N LYS A 684 -1.80 1.43 7.29
CA LYS A 684 -2.73 0.31 7.41
C LYS A 684 -2.42 -0.52 8.65
N ASP A 685 -1.18 -0.95 8.83
CA ASP A 685 -0.76 -1.74 9.99
C ASP A 685 -0.99 -1.00 11.30
N LYS A 686 -0.67 0.31 11.37
CA LYS A 686 -0.99 1.14 12.55
C LYS A 686 -2.48 1.11 12.88
N SER A 687 -3.33 1.29 11.87
CA SER A 687 -4.78 1.26 12.03
C SER A 687 -5.27 -0.11 12.48
N SER A 688 -4.71 -1.17 11.91
CA SER A 688 -5.03 -2.56 12.26
C SER A 688 -4.57 -2.92 13.68
N ILE A 689 -3.42 -2.42 14.14
CA ILE A 689 -2.96 -2.55 15.53
C ILE A 689 -3.94 -1.89 16.50
N ILE A 690 -4.38 -0.66 16.19
CA ILE A 690 -5.37 0.06 17.00
C ILE A 690 -6.67 -0.74 17.09
N CYS A 691 -7.15 -1.25 15.95
CA CYS A 691 -8.36 -2.07 15.90
C CYS A 691 -8.21 -3.39 16.69
N ALA A 692 -7.09 -4.10 16.51
CA ALA A 692 -6.80 -5.33 17.23
C ALA A 692 -6.76 -5.08 18.75
N MET A 693 -6.21 -3.95 19.19
CA MET A 693 -6.18 -3.58 20.60
C MET A 693 -7.59 -3.31 21.16
N LYS A 694 -8.43 -2.55 20.45
CA LYS A 694 -9.83 -2.28 20.86
C LYS A 694 -10.61 -3.58 21.08
N HIS A 695 -10.36 -4.58 20.24
CA HIS A 695 -11.01 -5.89 20.30
C HIS A 695 -10.26 -6.92 21.15
N LYS A 696 -9.17 -6.53 21.85
CA LYS A 696 -8.32 -7.40 22.68
C LYS A 696 -7.78 -8.63 21.92
N ASN A 697 -7.53 -8.49 20.62
CA ASN A 697 -6.95 -9.54 19.78
C ASN A 697 -5.42 -9.47 19.81
N ASN A 698 -4.82 -10.17 20.77
CA ASN A 698 -3.38 -10.13 21.01
C ASN A 698 -2.55 -10.78 19.89
N GLU A 699 -3.05 -11.85 19.27
CA GLU A 699 -2.36 -12.52 18.16
C GLU A 699 -2.26 -11.61 16.94
N LEU A 700 -3.34 -10.87 16.65
CA LEU A 700 -3.36 -9.93 15.53
C LEU A 700 -2.48 -8.70 15.78
N MET A 701 -2.40 -8.22 17.04
CA MET A 701 -1.43 -7.17 17.40
C MET A 701 0.01 -7.63 17.16
N ILE A 702 0.36 -8.86 17.57
CA ILE A 702 1.70 -9.42 17.33
C ILE A 702 1.98 -9.52 15.85
N TYR A 703 1.02 -10.01 15.06
CA TYR A 703 1.16 -10.16 13.62
C TYR A 703 1.57 -8.84 12.96
N TYR A 704 0.84 -7.75 13.20
CA TYR A 704 1.14 -6.44 12.60
C TYR A 704 2.39 -5.78 13.20
N LEU A 705 2.69 -5.98 14.49
CA LEU A 705 3.95 -5.51 15.08
C LEU A 705 5.17 -6.21 14.48
N ASN A 706 5.07 -7.52 14.24
CA ASN A 706 6.11 -8.29 13.55
C ASN A 706 6.25 -7.88 12.09
N ASP A 707 5.15 -7.57 11.41
CA ASP A 707 5.17 -7.09 10.03
C ASP A 707 5.92 -5.75 9.92
N LEU A 708 5.55 -4.76 10.75
CA LEU A 708 6.25 -3.47 10.84
C LEU A 708 7.74 -3.63 11.21
N LYS A 709 8.05 -4.49 12.19
CA LYS A 709 9.44 -4.76 12.61
C LYS A 709 10.24 -5.37 11.47
N THR A 710 9.69 -6.37 10.79
CA THR A 710 10.33 -7.05 9.66
C THR A 710 10.55 -6.08 8.50
N LEU A 711 9.53 -5.26 8.18
CA LEU A 711 9.64 -4.23 7.14
C LEU A 711 10.70 -3.18 7.47
N HIS A 712 10.77 -2.72 8.71
CA HIS A 712 11.84 -1.84 9.17
C HIS A 712 13.21 -2.52 9.03
N ASP A 713 13.31 -3.78 9.44
CA ASP A 713 14.57 -4.52 9.39
C ASP A 713 15.09 -4.74 7.97
N LEU A 714 14.19 -4.93 7.00
CA LEU A 714 14.51 -5.09 5.59
C LEU A 714 14.87 -3.76 4.92
N THR A 715 14.10 -2.70 5.18
CA THR A 715 14.19 -1.44 4.43
C THR A 715 15.06 -0.38 5.09
N LYS A 716 15.32 -0.52 6.40
CA LYS A 716 16.07 0.42 7.26
C LYS A 716 15.57 1.87 7.20
N GLN A 717 14.28 2.08 6.90
CA GLN A 717 13.67 3.41 6.83
C GLN A 717 13.28 3.93 8.23
N SER A 718 13.53 5.21 8.50
CA SER A 718 13.24 5.85 9.78
C SER A 718 11.73 5.95 10.06
N PHE A 719 10.93 6.34 9.08
CA PHE A 719 9.48 6.49 9.27
C PHE A 719 8.78 5.16 9.62
N VAL A 720 9.27 4.02 9.11
CA VAL A 720 8.77 2.68 9.48
C VAL A 720 9.13 2.37 10.95
N ARG A 721 10.35 2.73 11.36
CA ARG A 721 10.79 2.61 12.76
C ARG A 721 9.93 3.44 13.70
N GLU A 722 9.69 4.70 13.33
CA GLU A 722 8.86 5.62 14.10
C GLU A 722 7.43 5.11 14.24
N ALA A 723 6.86 4.54 13.17
CA ALA A 723 5.55 3.89 13.22
C ALA A 723 5.52 2.68 14.15
N TYR A 724 6.53 1.81 14.10
CA TYR A 724 6.66 0.67 15.01
C TYR A 724 6.79 1.11 16.48
N GLU A 725 7.72 2.04 16.77
CA GLU A 725 7.94 2.54 18.13
C GLU A 725 6.74 3.31 18.68
N SER A 726 6.08 4.13 17.87
CA SER A 726 4.86 4.85 18.28
C SER A 726 3.69 3.91 18.54
N SER A 727 3.55 2.83 17.77
CA SER A 727 2.55 1.79 18.01
C SER A 727 2.78 1.09 19.36
N ILE A 728 4.04 0.73 19.67
CA ILE A 728 4.42 0.15 20.97
C ILE A 728 4.09 1.09 22.12
N ARG A 729 4.47 2.37 22.02
CA ARG A 729 4.16 3.37 23.05
C ARG A 729 2.66 3.53 23.24
N TRP A 730 1.91 3.65 22.15
CA TRP A 730 0.46 3.77 22.20
C TRP A 730 -0.21 2.56 22.87
N ILE A 731 0.22 1.33 22.54
CA ILE A 731 -0.27 0.11 23.20
C ILE A 731 0.04 0.16 24.71
N SER A 732 1.29 0.46 25.06
CA SER A 732 1.73 0.58 26.45
C SER A 732 0.89 1.59 27.22
N ASP A 733 0.70 2.79 26.67
CA ASP A 733 -0.03 3.88 27.32
C ASP A 733 -1.50 3.51 27.54
N ASN A 734 -2.15 2.86 26.58
CA ASN A 734 -3.53 2.40 26.71
C ASN A 734 -3.68 1.28 27.77
N ILE A 735 -2.72 0.34 27.83
CA ILE A 735 -2.71 -0.69 28.89
C ILE A 735 -2.51 -0.03 30.25
N ASN A 736 -1.55 0.90 30.36
CA ASN A 736 -1.25 1.64 31.59
C ASN A 736 -2.45 2.45 32.06
N GLU A 737 -3.14 3.16 31.15
CA GLU A 737 -4.32 3.94 31.46
C GLU A 737 -5.46 3.04 31.95
N TYR A 738 -5.73 1.93 31.25
CA TYR A 738 -6.73 0.95 31.65
C TYR A 738 -6.44 0.40 33.05
N CYS A 739 -5.23 -0.09 33.30
CA CYS A 739 -4.84 -0.62 34.61
C CYS A 739 -4.88 0.45 35.70
N THR A 740 -4.46 1.68 35.41
CA THR A 740 -4.51 2.79 36.36
C THR A 740 -5.94 3.16 36.73
N ARG A 741 -6.87 3.15 35.76
CA ARG A 741 -8.29 3.39 35.99
C ARG A 741 -8.90 2.32 36.90
N ILE A 742 -8.65 1.05 36.61
CA ILE A 742 -9.13 -0.08 37.43
C ILE A 742 -8.54 0.00 38.84
N LYS A 743 -7.22 0.21 38.95
CA LYS A 743 -6.52 0.39 40.23
C LYS A 743 -7.12 1.52 41.05
N ARG A 744 -7.38 2.68 40.45
CA ARG A 744 -7.96 3.85 41.12
C ARG A 744 -9.38 3.57 41.62
N LYS A 745 -10.23 2.98 40.77
CA LYS A 745 -11.62 2.63 41.13
C LYS A 745 -11.63 1.64 42.30
N PHE A 746 -10.86 0.56 42.19
CA PHE A 746 -10.77 -0.47 43.21
C PHE A 746 -10.21 0.05 44.53
N ASN A 747 -9.14 0.86 44.49
CA ASN A 747 -8.56 1.45 45.69
C ASN A 747 -9.52 2.42 46.39
N ARG A 748 -10.37 3.15 45.64
CA ARG A 748 -11.41 4.00 46.23
C ARG A 748 -12.43 3.19 47.03
N VAL A 749 -12.89 2.06 46.47
CA VAL A 749 -13.82 1.17 47.17
C VAL A 749 -13.13 0.54 48.39
N LEU A 750 -11.89 0.06 48.23
CA LEU A 750 -11.13 -0.56 49.30
C LEU A 750 -10.69 0.40 50.40
N THR A 751 -10.76 1.72 50.19
CA THR A 751 -10.48 2.74 51.23
C THR A 751 -11.75 3.35 51.83
N SER A 752 -12.88 3.23 51.13
CA SER A 752 -14.19 3.63 51.66
C SER A 752 -14.61 2.80 52.88
N GLN A 753 -15.59 3.31 53.64
CA GLN A 753 -16.22 2.53 54.72
C GLN A 753 -17.17 1.45 54.17
N ASP A 754 -17.33 1.37 52.85
CA ASP A 754 -18.26 0.46 52.19
C ASP A 754 -17.72 -0.96 52.03
N ARG A 755 -18.65 -1.90 51.87
CA ARG A 755 -18.32 -3.29 51.51
C ARG A 755 -17.95 -3.37 50.03
N LEU A 756 -16.96 -4.20 49.74
CA LEU A 756 -16.52 -4.46 48.37
C LEU A 756 -17.62 -5.23 47.60
N GLY A 757 -17.96 -4.79 46.39
CA GLY A 757 -18.93 -5.47 45.54
C GLY A 757 -18.31 -6.63 44.76
N GLU A 758 -19.12 -7.62 44.37
CA GLU A 758 -18.67 -8.71 43.48
C GLU A 758 -18.19 -8.20 42.12
N ASP A 759 -18.82 -7.14 41.61
CA ASP A 759 -18.46 -6.54 40.33
C ASP A 759 -17.10 -5.83 40.38
N ASP A 760 -16.73 -5.22 41.51
CA ASP A 760 -15.40 -4.60 41.69
C ASP A 760 -14.29 -5.67 41.66
N ILE A 761 -14.54 -6.82 42.29
CA ILE A 761 -13.60 -7.96 42.27
C ILE A 761 -13.50 -8.53 40.85
N ARG A 762 -14.63 -8.71 40.18
CA ARG A 762 -14.68 -9.27 38.82
C ARG A 762 -13.93 -8.38 37.84
N GLU A 763 -14.11 -7.07 37.91
CA GLU A 763 -13.42 -6.10 37.05
C GLU A 763 -11.91 -6.08 37.33
N TYR A 764 -11.49 -6.11 38.59
CA TYR A 764 -10.07 -6.16 38.94
C TYR A 764 -9.42 -7.47 38.51
N LYS A 765 -10.11 -8.60 38.71
CA LYS A 765 -9.65 -9.92 38.27
C LYS A 765 -9.50 -9.99 36.75
N ALA A 766 -10.48 -9.47 36.02
CA ALA A 766 -10.41 -9.38 34.56
C ALA A 766 -9.22 -8.52 34.09
N ALA A 767 -8.80 -7.49 34.85
CA ALA A 767 -7.60 -6.73 34.54
C ALA A 767 -6.30 -7.52 34.78
N VAL A 768 -6.24 -8.32 35.85
CA VAL A 768 -5.10 -9.23 36.11
C VAL A 768 -5.00 -10.30 35.02
N GLU A 769 -6.11 -10.95 34.67
CA GLU A 769 -6.18 -11.93 33.59
C GLU A 769 -5.81 -11.31 32.24
N TYR A 770 -6.29 -10.09 31.96
CA TYR A 770 -5.88 -9.35 30.76
C TYR A 770 -4.36 -9.12 30.71
N LEU A 771 -3.74 -8.68 31.82
CA LEU A 771 -2.28 -8.51 31.91
C LEU A 771 -1.52 -9.83 31.70
N GLN A 772 -2.08 -10.96 32.11
CA GLN A 772 -1.51 -12.29 31.85
C GLN A 772 -1.59 -12.64 30.35
N HIS A 773 -2.74 -12.40 29.71
CA HIS A 773 -2.93 -12.71 28.29
C HIS A 773 -2.06 -11.84 27.36
N ILE A 774 -1.77 -10.59 27.73
CA ILE A 774 -0.91 -9.71 26.93
C ILE A 774 0.60 -9.99 27.13
N GLN A 775 0.99 -10.93 28.01
CA GLN A 775 2.41 -11.30 28.17
C GLN A 775 3.04 -11.84 26.88
N ILE A 776 2.23 -12.31 25.95
CA ILE A 776 2.67 -12.70 24.61
C ILE A 776 3.31 -11.52 23.83
N LEU A 777 2.99 -10.26 24.19
CA LEU A 777 3.59 -9.05 23.60
C LEU A 777 4.95 -8.66 24.21
N LYS A 778 5.49 -9.45 25.16
CA LYS A 778 6.72 -9.13 25.90
C LYS A 778 7.93 -8.89 24.99
N GLU A 779 8.03 -9.59 23.86
CA GLU A 779 9.13 -9.39 22.90
C GLU A 779 9.13 -8.02 22.22
N HIS A 780 7.95 -7.38 22.12
CA HIS A 780 7.81 -6.05 21.54
C HIS A 780 7.83 -4.96 22.61
N LEU A 781 7.05 -5.13 23.69
CA LEU A 781 6.86 -4.11 24.72
C LEU A 781 8.03 -4.05 25.71
N GLY A 782 8.78 -5.14 25.91
CA GLY A 782 9.94 -5.15 26.80
C GLY A 782 9.61 -4.60 28.19
N SER A 783 10.32 -3.53 28.59
CA SER A 783 10.12 -2.84 29.89
C SER A 783 8.84 -2.01 29.97
N PHE A 784 8.18 -1.72 28.85
CA PHE A 784 6.90 -1.00 28.83
C PHE A 784 5.71 -1.87 29.27
N LEU A 785 5.89 -3.19 29.32
CA LEU A 785 4.82 -4.11 29.70
C LEU A 785 4.64 -4.15 31.22
N LEU A 786 3.44 -3.81 31.68
CA LEU A 786 3.01 -4.04 33.06
C LEU A 786 2.97 -5.53 33.38
N SER A 787 3.56 -5.90 34.51
CA SER A 787 3.46 -7.28 35.02
C SER A 787 2.17 -7.46 35.83
N PRO A 788 1.49 -8.62 35.74
CA PRO A 788 0.30 -8.93 36.55
C PRO A 788 0.56 -8.79 38.05
N GLU A 789 1.78 -9.09 38.49
CA GLU A 789 2.22 -8.96 39.88
C GLU A 789 2.08 -7.53 40.39
N THR A 790 2.20 -6.51 39.53
CA THR A 790 2.03 -5.10 39.93
C THR A 790 0.63 -4.82 40.47
N LEU A 791 -0.41 -5.42 39.87
CA LEU A 791 -1.78 -5.29 40.37
C LEU A 791 -1.99 -6.11 41.64
N MET A 792 -1.39 -7.29 41.75
CA MET A 792 -1.45 -8.10 42.97
C MET A 792 -0.76 -7.42 44.16
N GLN A 793 0.41 -6.81 43.93
CA GLN A 793 1.13 -6.03 44.94
C GLN A 793 0.34 -4.81 45.39
N ASN A 794 -0.43 -4.18 44.50
CA ASN A 794 -1.35 -3.11 44.91
C ASN A 794 -2.43 -3.60 45.90
N ILE A 795 -3.04 -4.77 45.66
CA ILE A 795 -4.03 -5.33 46.61
C ILE A 795 -3.35 -5.57 47.96
N ILE A 796 -2.20 -6.26 47.96
CA ILE A 796 -1.46 -6.58 49.18
C ILE A 796 -1.09 -5.31 49.96
N SER A 797 -0.51 -4.32 49.27
CA SER A 797 -0.14 -3.04 49.86
C SER A 797 -1.34 -2.35 50.53
N LYS A 798 -2.49 -2.28 49.86
CA LYS A 798 -3.69 -1.64 50.42
C LYS A 798 -4.34 -2.41 51.56
N LEU A 799 -4.29 -3.74 51.53
CA LEU A 799 -4.73 -4.56 52.65
C LEU A 799 -3.82 -4.37 53.87
N CYS A 800 -2.50 -4.33 53.68
CA CYS A 800 -1.54 -4.07 54.75
C CYS A 800 -1.75 -2.68 55.38
N GLU A 801 -1.90 -1.62 54.56
CA GLU A 801 -2.21 -0.27 55.04
C GLU A 801 -3.47 -0.25 55.91
N ARG A 802 -4.55 -0.89 55.45
CA ARG A 802 -5.83 -0.93 56.18
C ARG A 802 -5.77 -1.79 57.45
N SER A 803 -5.04 -2.91 57.40
CA SER A 803 -4.77 -3.75 58.57
C SER A 803 -4.03 -2.97 59.66
N CYS A 804 -2.97 -2.23 59.31
CA CYS A 804 -2.22 -1.40 60.25
C CYS A 804 -3.08 -0.29 60.89
N ALA A 805 -4.00 0.30 60.14
CA ALA A 805 -4.94 1.29 60.68
C ALA A 805 -5.92 0.66 61.68
N LEU A 806 -6.56 -0.46 61.30
CA LEU A 806 -7.57 -1.13 62.13
C LEU A 806 -7.00 -1.88 63.34
N ASN A 807 -5.70 -2.18 63.34
CA ASN A 807 -5.02 -2.72 64.52
C ASN A 807 -4.97 -1.73 65.69
N LYS A 808 -5.17 -0.43 65.43
CA LYS A 808 -5.23 0.63 66.44
C LYS A 808 -6.65 0.99 66.86
N GLU A 809 -7.65 0.54 66.09
CA GLU A 809 -9.06 0.79 66.35
C GLU A 809 -9.64 -0.27 67.28
N ASP A 810 -10.71 0.06 68.01
CA ASP A 810 -11.38 -0.92 68.85
C ASP A 810 -12.04 -2.05 68.03
N LEU A 811 -12.10 -3.26 68.60
CA LEU A 811 -12.64 -4.45 67.91
C LEU A 811 -14.10 -4.31 67.49
N TYR A 812 -14.87 -3.47 68.18
CA TYR A 812 -16.28 -3.20 67.91
C TYR A 812 -16.51 -2.13 66.84
N ASN A 813 -15.43 -1.52 66.32
CA ASN A 813 -15.54 -0.59 65.22
C ASN A 813 -16.12 -1.33 64.00
N PRO A 814 -17.27 -0.89 63.42
CA PRO A 814 -17.90 -1.55 62.27
C PRO A 814 -16.97 -1.74 61.07
N LEU A 815 -15.93 -0.91 60.96
CA LEU A 815 -14.92 -0.98 59.90
C LEU A 815 -14.03 -2.23 59.98
N VAL A 816 -13.87 -2.83 61.17
CA VAL A 816 -13.17 -4.10 61.37
C VAL A 816 -13.93 -5.24 60.70
N GLY A 817 -15.24 -5.31 60.90
CA GLY A 817 -16.11 -6.30 60.26
C GLY A 817 -16.16 -6.13 58.73
N VAL A 818 -16.23 -4.88 58.25
CA VAL A 818 -16.16 -4.58 56.81
C VAL A 818 -14.82 -5.03 56.22
N TYR A 819 -13.70 -4.76 56.89
CA TYR A 819 -12.37 -5.20 56.44
C TYR A 819 -12.24 -6.72 56.36
N LEU A 820 -12.63 -7.45 57.40
CA LEU A 820 -12.57 -8.91 57.42
C LEU A 820 -13.46 -9.52 56.32
N ASN A 821 -14.63 -8.94 56.08
CA ASN A 821 -15.48 -9.36 54.98
C ASN A 821 -14.85 -9.10 53.60
N ASN A 822 -14.28 -7.91 53.38
CA ASN A 822 -13.59 -7.57 52.13
C ASN A 822 -12.39 -8.51 51.90
N LEU A 823 -11.60 -8.79 52.94
CA LEU A 823 -10.47 -9.71 52.88
C LEU A 823 -10.91 -11.15 52.56
N ARG A 824 -12.03 -11.61 53.15
CA ARG A 824 -12.63 -12.90 52.83
C ARG A 824 -13.06 -12.99 51.37
N MET A 825 -13.74 -11.96 50.86
CA MET A 825 -14.17 -11.93 49.46
C MET A 825 -12.98 -11.95 48.50
N LEU A 826 -11.95 -11.14 48.77
CA LEU A 826 -10.73 -11.12 47.96
C LEU A 826 -9.99 -12.45 48.00
N ARG A 827 -9.89 -13.09 49.16
CA ARG A 827 -9.29 -14.42 49.33
C ARG A 827 -10.01 -15.50 48.51
N ASN A 828 -11.33 -15.41 48.37
CA ASN A 828 -12.08 -16.35 47.54
C ASN A 828 -11.78 -16.19 46.05
N SER A 829 -11.38 -15.00 45.61
CA SER A 829 -11.07 -14.71 44.19
C SER A 829 -9.59 -14.74 43.85
N PHE A 830 -8.71 -14.51 44.83
CA PHE A 830 -7.25 -14.50 44.71
C PHE A 830 -6.64 -15.39 45.79
N LYS A 831 -6.22 -16.61 45.41
CA LYS A 831 -5.72 -17.62 46.36
C LYS A 831 -4.43 -17.18 47.06
N GLU A 832 -3.65 -16.32 46.42
CA GLU A 832 -2.42 -15.70 46.93
C GLU A 832 -2.67 -14.91 48.23
N LEU A 833 -3.92 -14.51 48.49
CA LEU A 833 -4.31 -13.75 49.69
C LEU A 833 -4.65 -14.63 50.90
N GLU A 834 -4.61 -15.96 50.78
CA GLU A 834 -4.91 -16.90 51.87
C GLU A 834 -4.07 -16.64 53.13
N ILE A 835 -2.76 -16.40 52.95
CA ILE A 835 -1.83 -16.19 54.06
C ILE A 835 -2.18 -14.88 54.80
N TYR A 836 -2.50 -13.82 54.04
CA TYR A 836 -2.89 -12.52 54.60
C TYR A 836 -4.22 -12.58 55.36
N TYR A 837 -5.18 -13.34 54.84
CA TYR A 837 -6.44 -13.62 55.52
C TYR A 837 -6.22 -14.36 56.85
N ARG A 838 -5.47 -15.47 56.83
CA ARG A 838 -5.18 -16.24 58.05
C ARG A 838 -4.45 -15.43 59.10
N ASN A 839 -3.45 -14.65 58.70
CA ASN A 839 -2.68 -13.82 59.62
C ASN A 839 -3.56 -12.73 60.25
N SER A 840 -4.44 -12.11 59.47
CA SER A 840 -5.40 -11.12 59.99
C SER A 840 -6.35 -11.77 61.00
N CYS A 841 -6.96 -12.92 60.67
CA CYS A 841 -7.86 -13.61 61.60
C CYS A 841 -7.15 -13.98 62.92
N LYS A 842 -5.94 -14.55 62.86
CA LYS A 842 -5.16 -14.88 64.06
C LYS A 842 -4.90 -13.68 64.96
N GLU A 843 -4.60 -12.51 64.37
CA GLU A 843 -4.36 -11.30 65.15
C GLU A 843 -5.65 -10.81 65.82
N PHE A 844 -6.78 -10.82 65.11
CA PHE A 844 -8.07 -10.46 65.69
C PHE A 844 -8.53 -11.44 66.77
N ASP A 845 -8.32 -12.75 66.58
CA ASP A 845 -8.59 -13.78 67.60
C ASP A 845 -7.78 -13.53 68.87
N LYS A 846 -6.48 -13.20 68.73
CA LYS A 846 -5.61 -12.86 69.86
C LYS A 846 -6.10 -11.63 70.61
N ARG A 847 -6.51 -10.58 69.89
CA ARG A 847 -7.04 -9.34 70.50
C ARG A 847 -8.35 -9.60 71.22
N PHE A 848 -9.24 -10.40 70.62
CA PHE A 848 -10.51 -10.80 71.25
C PHE A 848 -10.26 -11.62 72.52
N TYR A 849 -9.32 -12.56 72.49
CA TYR A 849 -8.93 -13.33 73.66
C TYR A 849 -8.42 -12.44 74.80
N LEU A 850 -7.56 -11.45 74.50
CA LEU A 850 -7.07 -10.49 75.51
C LEU A 850 -8.22 -9.68 76.12
N LEU A 851 -9.17 -9.20 75.29
CA LEU A 851 -10.36 -8.48 75.76
C LEU A 851 -11.19 -9.33 76.74
N VAL A 852 -11.39 -10.62 76.44
CA VAL A 852 -12.10 -11.56 77.31
C VAL A 852 -11.34 -11.80 78.62
N GLN A 853 -10.01 -11.92 78.58
CA GLN A 853 -9.20 -12.07 79.80
C GLN A 853 -9.27 -10.82 80.68
N SER A 854 -9.16 -9.62 80.10
CA SER A 854 -9.34 -8.37 80.85
C SER A 854 -10.74 -8.29 81.49
N ALA A 855 -11.79 -8.70 80.78
CA ALA A 855 -13.13 -8.78 81.36
C ALA A 855 -13.20 -9.75 82.56
N ARG A 856 -12.54 -10.91 82.47
CA ARG A 856 -12.46 -11.90 83.58
C ARG A 856 -11.73 -11.33 84.80
N GLU A 857 -10.62 -10.63 84.61
CA GLU A 857 -9.88 -9.99 85.69
C GLU A 857 -10.69 -8.86 86.37
N LEU A 858 -11.45 -8.09 85.59
CA LEU A 858 -12.33 -7.05 86.10
C LEU A 858 -13.51 -7.62 86.92
N ILE A 859 -14.04 -8.80 86.53
CA ILE A 859 -15.04 -9.54 87.31
C ILE A 859 -14.47 -9.89 88.70
N LEU A 860 -13.23 -10.37 88.76
CA LEU A 860 -12.58 -10.74 90.02
C LEU A 860 -12.31 -9.55 90.95
N THR A 861 -12.21 -8.34 90.39
CA THR A 861 -11.96 -7.10 91.14
C THR A 861 -13.23 -6.27 91.41
N ASN A 862 -14.42 -6.80 91.11
CA ASN A 862 -15.73 -6.14 91.28
C ASN A 862 -15.88 -4.79 90.55
N ASN A 863 -15.12 -4.56 89.46
CA ASN A 863 -15.21 -3.32 88.70
C ASN A 863 -16.31 -3.40 87.62
N PHE A 864 -17.56 -3.52 88.07
CA PHE A 864 -18.73 -3.77 87.21
C PHE A 864 -19.00 -2.69 86.16
N LYS A 865 -18.52 -1.46 86.38
CA LYS A 865 -18.63 -0.38 85.39
C LYS A 865 -17.78 -0.65 84.14
N GLN A 866 -16.52 -1.03 84.32
CA GLN A 866 -15.63 -1.37 83.19
C GLN A 866 -16.03 -2.68 82.52
N ILE A 867 -16.57 -3.63 83.28
CA ILE A 867 -17.16 -4.87 82.71
C ILE A 867 -18.36 -4.52 81.83
N ALA A 868 -19.25 -3.64 82.29
CA ALA A 868 -20.38 -3.18 81.49
C ALA A 868 -19.92 -2.44 80.23
N GLU A 869 -18.87 -1.62 80.30
CA GLU A 869 -18.25 -0.97 79.14
C GLU A 869 -17.69 -1.99 78.14
N ILE A 870 -16.97 -3.02 78.60
CA ILE A 870 -16.46 -4.11 77.73
C ILE A 870 -17.61 -4.93 77.14
N ILE A 871 -18.62 -5.30 77.93
CA ILE A 871 -19.77 -6.08 77.45
C ILE A 871 -20.60 -5.26 76.46
N LEU A 872 -20.83 -3.97 76.71
CA LEU A 872 -21.49 -3.04 75.78
C LEU A 872 -20.66 -2.85 74.50
N SER A 873 -19.33 -2.81 74.62
CA SER A 873 -18.43 -2.79 73.47
C SER A 873 -18.59 -4.05 72.61
N ILE A 874 -18.75 -5.23 73.23
CA ILE A 874 -18.96 -6.51 72.51
C ILE A 874 -20.40 -6.65 71.98
N SER A 875 -21.41 -6.13 72.70
CA SER A 875 -22.84 -6.36 72.40
C SER A 875 -23.46 -5.33 71.45
N SER A 876 -22.82 -4.18 71.22
CA SER A 876 -23.43 -3.07 70.46
C SER A 876 -23.61 -3.29 68.95
N LYS A 877 -23.35 -4.50 68.41
CA LYS A 877 -23.74 -4.97 67.04
C LYS A 877 -23.26 -6.42 66.77
N VAL A 878 -23.70 -7.39 67.57
CA VAL A 878 -23.79 -8.78 67.07
C VAL A 878 -24.95 -8.89 66.10
#